data_AF-A0AAJ8E3N4-F1
#
_entry.id   AF-A0AAJ8E3N4-F1
#
_cell.length_a   1.000
_cell.length_b   1.000
_cell.length_c   1.000
_cell.angle_alpha   90.00
_cell.angle_beta   90.00
_cell.angle_gamma   90.00
#
_symmetry.space_group_name_H-M   'P 1'
#
loop_
_entity.id
_entity.type
_entity.pdbx_description
1 polymer ?
#
loop_
_entity_poly.entity_id
_entity_poly.type
_entity_poly.pdbx_seq_one_letter_code
_entity_poly.pdbx_strand_id
1 'polypeptide(L)'
;MPSQTFYLLGESPSSAKEIQIDPSATIDDLKHLIAAHFAIVEPSAFAHATPPAYLIRLKQDQNTRQWDSACFPKQALSSTTLKHISLRRLASQKQFIVFGLADSASTYSDVWYLGIGFQGYDAALSELSEVLAAPGPLPLTIDGHAVREPPCPRELPFVGTFFEVYPDHLGNHQRLFERYGPIVKTNNLGRVTYQTNDPKIAAIAFAESDFFTKKINEAHPLAGLKTPSAGIFLGDTDTEEWRVAHKFLPPALGPKAVRHYAPTMQKTVEDSFKVFDALDEQGEAWNVYQYMLKLGSQAVGKLVLGLDFKHFEAPDAPVHEMVHNIAEMLSLNKKVTSMGNWYAGLPFGDPKRLRSLRTSIENMVAESMEAASRGGHEDLPLQDAALKADNMVDYAIRATDNKGQKLPQSSLTWALVVATAAGFTTTSSLLSWLIYGLCVYPGMQERLLQELVDHGFDENTEITADFTDKLEFLDKYIKETQRRHNPSFQPGRTAKVDLVLPGGYKLPKESVIVPALHHIHNHPDLWDNPARFNPDRWDTEEVKSRHKAAYIPFAMGPRMCIGFNFALQEVKVFLPKLVYRYKFSMEDNGPIEYDPMFQLIRPNNLTISELQGPDKPPSWWSFRAYHGSNVLHS
;
A
#
# COMPACT_ATOMS: atom_id res chain seq x y z
N MET A 1 -24.80 18.42 35.88
CA MET A 1 -23.37 18.12 35.73
C MET A 1 -22.67 19.45 35.54
N PRO A 2 -21.47 19.68 36.09
CA PRO A 2 -20.69 20.86 35.76
C PRO A 2 -20.46 20.88 34.24
N SER A 3 -20.51 22.07 33.65
CA SER A 3 -20.17 22.29 32.25
C SER A 3 -19.02 23.29 32.16
N GLN A 4 -18.24 23.15 31.09
CA GLN A 4 -17.22 24.12 30.75
C GLN A 4 -17.22 24.35 29.24
N THR A 5 -16.87 25.56 28.83
CA THR A 5 -16.85 25.94 27.42
C THR A 5 -15.42 25.90 26.90
N PHE A 6 -15.22 25.28 25.74
CA PHE A 6 -13.90 25.15 25.12
C PHE A 6 -13.91 25.66 23.68
N TYR A 7 -12.78 26.12 23.17
CA TYR A 7 -12.58 26.40 21.75
C TYR A 7 -11.17 26.02 21.31
N LEU A 8 -10.99 25.76 20.01
CA LEU A 8 -9.67 25.48 19.47
C LEU A 8 -8.86 26.78 19.39
N LEU A 9 -7.69 26.82 20.03
CA LEU A 9 -6.79 27.97 19.92
C LEU A 9 -6.39 28.14 18.46
N GLY A 10 -6.51 29.35 17.92
CA GLY A 10 -6.37 29.62 16.47
C GLY A 10 -7.70 29.80 15.74
N GLU A 11 -8.82 29.39 16.37
CA GLU A 11 -10.16 29.77 15.96
C GLU A 11 -10.71 30.93 16.82
N SER A 12 -11.80 31.54 16.35
CA SER A 12 -12.51 32.57 17.11
C SER A 12 -13.10 31.98 18.40
N PRO A 13 -13.01 32.67 19.55
CA PRO A 13 -13.72 32.25 20.78
C PRO A 13 -15.24 32.13 20.61
N SER A 14 -15.81 32.68 19.55
CA SER A 14 -17.23 32.48 19.20
C SER A 14 -17.55 31.06 18.69
N SER A 15 -16.55 30.25 18.31
CA SER A 15 -16.75 28.84 17.92
C SER A 15 -16.82 27.89 19.13
N ALA A 16 -16.76 28.45 20.34
CA ALA A 16 -16.67 27.67 21.56
C ALA A 16 -17.91 26.78 21.78
N LYS A 17 -17.67 25.59 22.31
CA LYS A 17 -18.68 24.57 22.58
C LYS A 17 -18.74 24.33 24.08
N GLU A 18 -19.94 24.37 24.63
CA GLU A 18 -20.20 23.94 26.00
C GLU A 18 -20.21 22.41 26.06
N ILE A 19 -19.42 21.84 26.99
CA ILE A 19 -19.30 20.40 27.19
C ILE A 19 -19.66 20.10 28.65
N GLN A 20 -20.57 19.15 28.85
CA GLN A 20 -20.91 18.64 30.18
C GLN A 20 -19.87 17.63 30.63
N ILE A 21 -19.40 17.76 31.87
CA ILE A 21 -18.29 16.98 32.41
C ILE A 21 -18.79 16.20 33.62
N ASP A 22 -18.52 14.90 33.65
CA ASP A 22 -18.78 14.08 34.83
C ASP A 22 -17.78 14.48 35.94
N PRO A 23 -18.22 14.87 37.14
CA PRO A 23 -17.32 15.21 38.25
C PRO A 23 -16.37 14.07 38.66
N SER A 24 -16.69 12.82 38.30
CA SER A 24 -15.85 11.64 38.55
C SER A 24 -14.88 11.30 37.41
N ALA A 25 -14.94 12.02 36.30
CA ALA A 25 -14.03 11.85 35.17
C ALA A 25 -12.59 12.22 35.53
N THR A 26 -11.64 11.62 34.83
CA THR A 26 -10.24 12.05 34.84
C THR A 26 -10.01 13.17 33.80
N ILE A 27 -8.85 13.84 33.86
CA ILE A 27 -8.48 14.80 32.82
C ILE A 27 -8.38 14.14 31.43
N ASP A 28 -8.00 12.86 31.37
CA ASP A 28 -7.87 12.13 30.12
C ASP A 28 -9.25 11.74 29.54
N ASP A 29 -10.21 11.39 30.39
CA ASP A 29 -11.61 11.21 29.97
C ASP A 29 -12.17 12.51 29.35
N LEU A 30 -11.84 13.67 29.95
CA LEU A 30 -12.22 14.97 29.37
C LEU A 30 -11.56 15.21 28.01
N LYS A 31 -10.26 14.90 27.87
CA LYS A 31 -9.57 15.05 26.59
C LYS A 31 -10.19 14.17 25.49
N HIS A 32 -10.59 12.94 25.80
CA HIS A 32 -11.31 12.07 24.84
C HIS A 32 -12.68 12.65 24.46
N LEU A 33 -13.42 13.17 25.44
CA LEU A 33 -14.69 13.83 25.19
C LEU A 33 -14.52 15.06 24.27
N ILE A 34 -13.51 15.89 24.55
CA ILE A 34 -13.14 17.04 23.71
C ILE A 34 -12.76 16.59 22.30
N ALA A 35 -11.96 15.53 22.17
CA ALA A 35 -11.57 15.00 20.87
C ALA A 35 -12.79 14.65 20.01
N ALA A 36 -13.80 14.01 20.60
CA ALA A 36 -15.06 13.70 19.92
C ALA A 36 -15.86 14.97 19.54
N HIS A 37 -15.96 15.95 20.44
CA HIS A 37 -16.71 17.19 20.18
C HIS A 37 -16.07 18.09 19.10
N PHE A 38 -14.74 18.05 18.96
CA PHE A 38 -13.97 18.86 18.00
C PHE A 38 -13.42 18.08 16.81
N ALA A 39 -13.76 16.79 16.68
CA ALA A 39 -13.24 15.91 15.63
C ALA A 39 -11.69 15.92 15.56
N ILE A 40 -11.03 15.92 16.72
CA ILE A 40 -9.57 15.81 16.84
C ILE A 40 -9.23 14.33 16.68
N VAL A 41 -8.36 14.02 15.73
CA VAL A 41 -8.06 12.63 15.39
C VAL A 41 -6.93 12.09 16.26
N GLU A 42 -7.20 10.96 16.91
CA GLU A 42 -6.27 10.29 17.80
C GLU A 42 -5.34 9.30 17.03
N PRO A 43 -4.02 9.31 17.29
CA PRO A 43 -3.10 8.32 16.72
C PRO A 43 -3.32 6.88 17.21
N SER A 44 -4.00 6.68 18.34
CA SER A 44 -4.04 5.44 19.15
C SER A 44 -4.84 4.28 18.54
N ALA A 45 -5.58 4.49 17.44
CA ALA A 45 -6.46 3.47 16.85
C ALA A 45 -5.74 2.22 16.26
N PHE A 46 -4.41 2.12 16.32
CA PHE A 46 -3.62 1.09 15.63
C PHE A 46 -2.71 0.21 16.50
N ALA A 47 -2.69 0.37 17.82
CA ALA A 47 -1.85 -0.48 18.68
C ALA A 47 -2.29 -1.95 18.68
N HIS A 48 -3.57 -2.24 18.38
CA HIS A 48 -4.09 -3.61 18.30
C HIS A 48 -4.68 -3.93 16.92
N ALA A 49 -3.81 -4.22 15.96
CA ALA A 49 -4.20 -4.95 14.75
C ALA A 49 -4.33 -6.45 15.06
N THR A 50 -5.33 -6.81 15.87
CA THR A 50 -6.02 -8.10 15.71
C THR A 50 -7.00 -7.94 14.53
N PRO A 51 -7.33 -9.00 13.76
CA PRO A 51 -8.27 -8.86 12.64
C PRO A 51 -9.59 -8.29 13.17
N PRO A 52 -10.32 -7.49 12.36
CA PRO A 52 -11.41 -6.66 12.85
C PRO A 52 -12.42 -7.50 13.63
N ALA A 53 -12.52 -7.24 14.93
CA ALA A 53 -13.64 -7.69 15.72
C ALA A 53 -14.88 -7.03 15.10
N TYR A 54 -15.75 -7.85 14.50
CA TYR A 54 -17.02 -7.42 13.96
C TYR A 54 -17.77 -6.58 15.00
N LEU A 55 -18.13 -5.34 14.67
CA LEU A 55 -19.14 -4.58 15.41
C LEU A 55 -20.47 -5.34 15.30
N ILE A 56 -20.78 -6.17 16.30
CA ILE A 56 -22.03 -6.92 16.35
C ILE A 56 -23.15 -5.94 16.71
N ARG A 57 -23.95 -5.52 15.73
CA ARG A 57 -25.29 -4.97 15.98
C ARG A 57 -26.19 -6.14 16.39
N LEU A 58 -26.39 -6.32 17.70
CA LEU A 58 -27.43 -7.23 18.18
C LEU A 58 -28.81 -6.62 17.86
N LYS A 59 -29.55 -7.22 16.92
CA LYS A 59 -30.98 -6.96 16.74
C LYS A 59 -31.72 -7.79 17.79
N GLN A 60 -32.45 -7.11 18.69
CA GLN A 60 -33.37 -7.78 19.60
C GLN A 60 -34.65 -8.12 18.81
N ASP A 61 -35.00 -9.41 18.74
CA ASP A 61 -36.30 -9.83 18.24
C ASP A 61 -37.39 -9.30 19.19
N GLN A 62 -38.35 -8.56 18.64
CA GLN A 62 -39.35 -7.82 19.41
C GLN A 62 -40.38 -8.73 20.09
N ASN A 63 -40.48 -10.01 19.68
CA ASN A 63 -41.50 -10.91 20.22
C ASN A 63 -41.00 -11.89 21.30
N THR A 64 -39.69 -12.16 21.40
CA THR A 64 -39.19 -13.25 22.25
C THR A 64 -38.23 -12.81 23.37
N ARG A 65 -37.70 -11.59 23.33
CA ARG A 65 -36.69 -11.06 24.29
C ARG A 65 -35.47 -11.99 24.49
N GLN A 66 -35.18 -12.92 23.59
CA GLN A 66 -33.97 -13.75 23.59
C GLN A 66 -32.93 -13.22 22.60
N TRP A 67 -31.65 -13.42 22.91
CA TRP A 67 -30.51 -13.05 22.07
C TRP A 67 -30.07 -14.28 21.28
N ASP A 68 -29.93 -14.16 19.97
CA ASP A 68 -29.59 -15.27 19.08
C ASP A 68 -28.07 -15.54 19.08
N SER A 69 -27.65 -16.74 19.48
CA SER A 69 -26.23 -17.11 19.68
C SER A 69 -25.59 -17.84 18.48
N ALA A 70 -26.26 -17.89 17.33
CA ALA A 70 -25.83 -18.69 16.18
C ALA A 70 -25.05 -17.88 15.12
N CYS A 71 -23.85 -17.39 15.45
CA CYS A 71 -22.87 -16.90 14.46
C CYS A 71 -21.44 -16.92 15.06
N PHE A 72 -20.85 -18.12 15.17
CA PHE A 72 -19.42 -18.29 15.47
C PHE A 72 -18.84 -19.36 14.53
N PRO A 73 -17.75 -19.08 13.77
CA PRO A 73 -16.88 -20.14 13.29
C PRO A 73 -16.00 -20.60 14.46
N LYS A 74 -16.18 -21.85 14.91
CA LYS A 74 -15.27 -22.50 15.85
C LYS A 74 -14.00 -22.90 15.12
N GLN A 75 -12.97 -22.05 15.10
CA GLN A 75 -11.57 -22.45 14.99
C GLN A 75 -10.67 -21.23 15.25
N ALA A 76 -9.65 -21.43 16.09
CA ALA A 76 -8.60 -20.49 16.51
C ALA A 76 -8.89 -19.56 17.71
N LEU A 77 -9.21 -20.11 18.88
CA LEU A 77 -8.89 -19.50 20.18
C LEU A 77 -8.62 -20.63 21.20
N SER A 78 -7.46 -20.63 21.86
CA SER A 78 -7.17 -21.54 22.97
C SER A 78 -8.09 -21.25 24.17
N SER A 79 -8.42 -22.28 24.95
CA SER A 79 -9.46 -22.30 25.99
C SER A 79 -9.25 -21.38 27.21
N THR A 80 -8.26 -20.47 27.19
CA THR A 80 -7.91 -19.61 28.33
C THR A 80 -8.49 -18.18 28.24
N THR A 81 -9.03 -17.76 27.09
CA THR A 81 -9.44 -16.34 26.85
C THR A 81 -10.93 -16.03 27.10
N LEU A 82 -11.69 -16.90 27.78
CA LEU A 82 -13.15 -16.76 27.92
C LEU A 82 -13.64 -16.63 29.38
N LYS A 83 -12.99 -15.78 30.18
CA LYS A 83 -13.54 -15.37 31.50
C LYS A 83 -13.42 -13.85 31.66
N HIS A 84 -14.56 -13.21 31.92
CA HIS A 84 -14.79 -11.78 32.22
C HIS A 84 -15.19 -10.87 31.03
N ILE A 85 -16.49 -10.86 30.73
CA ILE A 85 -17.17 -9.79 29.98
C ILE A 85 -18.02 -9.01 30.99
N SER A 86 -17.84 -7.68 31.05
CA SER A 86 -18.69 -6.76 31.82
C SER A 86 -19.45 -5.84 30.88
N LEU A 87 -20.78 -5.81 30.99
CA LEU A 87 -21.66 -4.89 30.25
C LEU A 87 -22.04 -3.71 31.15
N ARG A 88 -21.65 -2.48 30.80
CA ARG A 88 -22.20 -1.25 31.41
C ARG A 88 -23.14 -0.54 30.44
N ARG A 89 -24.24 -0.01 30.97
CA ARG A 89 -25.35 0.61 30.24
C ARG A 89 -25.23 2.14 30.34
N LEU A 90 -24.99 2.83 29.22
CA LEU A 90 -25.10 4.29 29.16
C LEU A 90 -26.54 4.68 28.82
N ALA A 91 -27.17 5.44 29.72
CA ALA A 91 -28.56 5.84 29.60
C ALA A 91 -28.70 7.08 28.69
N SER A 92 -28.64 6.90 27.36
CA SER A 92 -29.37 7.76 26.39
C SER A 92 -29.30 7.30 24.93
N GLN A 93 -28.47 6.32 24.57
CA GLN A 93 -28.48 5.72 23.22
C GLN A 93 -28.35 4.20 23.31
N LYS A 94 -29.12 3.46 22.50
CA LYS A 94 -29.05 1.98 22.42
C LYS A 94 -27.76 1.53 21.71
N GLN A 95 -26.62 1.72 22.36
CA GLN A 95 -25.31 1.19 21.95
C GLN A 95 -24.58 0.65 23.19
N PHE A 96 -23.94 -0.52 23.06
CA PHE A 96 -23.10 -1.12 24.10
C PHE A 96 -21.65 -1.06 23.64
N ILE A 97 -20.75 -0.60 24.51
CA ILE A 97 -19.29 -0.69 24.34
C ILE A 97 -18.81 -1.85 25.22
N VAL A 98 -18.05 -2.79 24.65
CA VAL A 98 -17.44 -3.89 25.39
C VAL A 98 -16.04 -3.46 25.79
N PHE A 99 -15.77 -3.39 27.10
CA PHE A 99 -14.43 -3.20 27.64
C PHE A 99 -13.81 -4.56 27.94
N GLY A 100 -12.63 -4.84 27.37
CA GLY A 100 -11.75 -5.93 27.83
C GLY A 100 -10.79 -5.37 28.89
N LEU A 101 -10.78 -5.97 30.08
CA LEU A 101 -9.74 -5.74 31.08
C LEU A 101 -8.57 -6.69 30.78
N ALA A 102 -7.37 -6.15 30.56
CA ALA A 102 -6.14 -6.93 30.49
C ALA A 102 -5.46 -6.94 31.87
N ASP A 103 -5.04 -8.12 32.30
CA ASP A 103 -4.28 -8.34 33.53
C ASP A 103 -2.86 -7.75 33.45
N SER A 104 -2.37 -7.35 34.62
CA SER A 104 -1.15 -6.59 34.89
C SER A 104 0.16 -7.34 34.62
N ALA A 105 1.18 -6.55 34.22
CA ALA A 105 2.63 -6.70 34.43
C ALA A 105 3.47 -6.73 33.14
N SER A 106 3.61 -5.56 32.50
CA SER A 106 4.87 -5.16 31.87
C SER A 106 5.01 -3.65 32.00
N THR A 107 6.11 -3.21 32.60
CA THR A 107 6.47 -1.80 32.79
C THR A 107 6.96 -1.22 31.48
N TYR A 108 6.03 -0.78 30.63
CA TYR A 108 6.27 0.21 29.59
C TYR A 108 5.46 1.46 29.97
N SER A 109 6.18 2.54 30.29
CA SER A 109 5.61 3.84 30.65
C SER A 109 5.20 4.65 29.41
N ASP A 110 4.42 4.04 28.51
CA ASP A 110 3.79 4.77 27.40
C ASP A 110 2.37 5.16 27.82
N VAL A 111 2.31 6.17 28.70
CA VAL A 111 1.05 6.82 29.07
C VAL A 111 0.58 7.69 27.90
N TRP A 112 -0.63 7.42 27.47
CA TRP A 112 -1.31 8.01 26.31
C TRP A 112 -1.54 9.50 26.47
N TYR A 113 -0.67 10.34 25.91
CA TYR A 113 -0.94 11.77 25.86
C TYR A 113 -1.78 12.11 24.62
N LEU A 114 -3.09 12.31 24.84
CA LEU A 114 -3.88 13.21 24.01
C LEU A 114 -3.16 14.55 24.05
N GLY A 115 -2.54 14.98 22.95
CA GLY A 115 -1.86 16.27 22.85
C GLY A 115 -2.75 17.50 23.06
N ILE A 116 -3.99 17.30 23.50
CA ILE A 116 -4.91 18.35 23.91
C ILE A 116 -4.39 19.00 25.18
N GLY A 117 -3.90 20.23 25.04
CA GLY A 117 -3.50 21.10 26.12
C GLY A 117 -4.56 22.15 26.41
N PHE A 118 -4.76 22.46 27.69
CA PHE A 118 -5.70 23.46 28.16
C PHE A 118 -4.93 24.74 28.50
N GLN A 119 -5.23 25.84 27.85
CA GLN A 119 -4.51 27.11 28.04
C GLN A 119 -5.29 28.04 28.96
N GLY A 120 -4.81 28.23 30.19
CA GLY A 120 -5.31 29.26 31.11
C GLY A 120 -4.77 30.64 30.75
N TYR A 121 -5.17 31.67 31.53
CA TYR A 121 -4.74 33.05 31.28
C TYR A 121 -3.22 33.25 31.46
N ASP A 122 -2.64 32.63 32.49
CA ASP A 122 -1.22 32.77 32.85
C ASP A 122 -0.39 31.49 32.63
N ALA A 123 -1.02 30.32 32.55
CA ALA A 123 -0.34 29.02 32.46
C ALA A 123 -1.22 27.93 31.82
N ALA A 124 -0.57 26.86 31.34
CA ALA A 124 -1.27 25.66 30.93
C ALA A 124 -1.87 24.95 32.16
N LEU A 125 -3.10 24.46 32.03
CA LEU A 125 -3.83 23.75 33.07
C LEU A 125 -3.64 22.24 32.89
N SER A 126 -3.32 21.53 33.97
CA SER A 126 -3.07 20.08 33.95
C SER A 126 -4.07 19.27 34.78
N GLU A 127 -4.77 19.91 35.73
CA GLU A 127 -5.72 19.25 36.61
C GLU A 127 -7.17 19.54 36.21
N LEU A 128 -8.05 18.55 36.39
CA LEU A 128 -9.47 18.70 36.01
C LEU A 128 -10.17 19.80 36.84
N SER A 129 -9.81 19.93 38.12
CA SER A 129 -10.35 20.96 39.00
C SER A 129 -10.01 22.37 38.51
N GLU A 130 -8.81 22.58 37.99
CA GLU A 130 -8.37 23.86 37.41
C GLU A 130 -9.15 24.18 36.14
N VAL A 131 -9.32 23.19 35.26
CA VAL A 131 -10.09 23.33 34.01
C VAL A 131 -11.55 23.70 34.28
N LEU A 132 -12.17 23.08 35.29
CA LEU A 132 -13.54 23.37 35.70
C LEU A 132 -13.69 24.74 36.40
N ALA A 133 -12.65 25.20 37.09
CA ALA A 133 -12.65 26.49 37.79
C ALA A 133 -12.28 27.67 36.86
N ALA A 134 -11.72 27.40 35.68
CA ALA A 134 -11.26 28.44 34.76
C ALA A 134 -12.41 29.36 34.29
N PRO A 135 -12.22 30.69 34.32
CA PRO A 135 -13.26 31.62 33.93
C PRO A 135 -13.38 31.72 32.40
N GLY A 136 -14.61 31.57 31.89
CA GLY A 136 -14.95 31.76 30.47
C GLY A 136 -14.49 30.62 29.55
N PRO A 137 -14.60 30.80 28.22
CA PRO A 137 -14.21 29.78 27.26
C PRO A 137 -12.70 29.51 27.30
N LEU A 138 -12.33 28.23 27.39
CA LEU A 138 -10.94 27.80 27.52
C LEU A 138 -10.33 27.43 26.16
N PRO A 139 -9.21 28.05 25.74
CA PRO A 139 -8.50 27.68 24.53
C PRO A 139 -7.83 26.31 24.64
N LEU A 140 -7.91 25.55 23.56
CA LEU A 140 -7.32 24.22 23.41
C LEU A 140 -6.17 24.25 22.39
N THR A 141 -5.01 23.74 22.80
CA THR A 141 -3.88 23.44 21.88
C THR A 141 -3.86 21.97 21.53
N ILE A 142 -3.38 21.61 20.32
CA ILE A 142 -3.21 20.23 19.87
C ILE A 142 -1.72 19.97 19.64
N ASP A 143 -1.16 19.00 20.35
CA ASP A 143 0.27 18.72 20.46
C ASP A 143 1.09 19.99 20.77
N GLY A 144 0.56 20.84 21.66
CA GLY A 144 1.17 22.11 22.04
C GLY A 144 1.04 23.25 21.01
N HIS A 145 0.33 23.02 19.90
CA HIS A 145 0.16 24.02 18.84
C HIS A 145 -1.27 24.58 18.79
N ALA A 146 -1.38 25.84 18.34
CA ALA A 146 -2.66 26.36 17.87
C ALA A 146 -3.09 25.61 16.59
N VAL A 147 -4.41 25.41 16.45
CA VAL A 147 -5.03 24.85 15.26
C VAL A 147 -4.84 25.81 14.09
N ARG A 148 -4.38 25.29 12.96
CA ARG A 148 -4.03 26.06 11.77
C ARG A 148 -4.26 25.26 10.50
N GLU A 149 -4.37 25.96 9.38
CA GLU A 149 -4.36 25.34 8.06
C GLU A 149 -2.98 24.74 7.74
N PRO A 150 -2.92 23.59 7.06
CA PRO A 150 -1.67 23.06 6.52
C PRO A 150 -0.96 24.11 5.65
N PRO A 151 0.37 24.25 5.79
CA PRO A 151 1.13 25.20 5.01
C PRO A 151 1.01 24.91 3.52
N CYS A 152 0.91 25.98 2.73
CA CYS A 152 0.81 25.94 1.27
C CYS A 152 1.90 26.82 0.67
N PRO A 153 2.65 26.34 -0.35
CA PRO A 153 3.52 27.20 -1.14
C PRO A 153 2.74 28.37 -1.75
N ARG A 154 3.46 29.45 -2.10
CA ARG A 154 2.83 30.61 -2.74
C ARG A 154 2.12 30.18 -4.02
N GLU A 155 0.82 30.45 -4.09
CA GLU A 155 0.01 30.14 -5.24
C GLU A 155 0.17 31.22 -6.33
N LEU A 156 0.29 30.77 -7.58
CA LEU A 156 0.21 31.64 -8.75
C LEU A 156 -1.23 31.64 -9.29
N PRO A 157 -1.71 32.76 -9.86
CA PRO A 157 -3.02 32.80 -10.50
C PRO A 157 -3.19 31.68 -11.55
N PHE A 158 -4.37 31.05 -11.56
CA PHE A 158 -4.80 29.97 -12.46
C PHE A 158 -4.05 28.63 -12.36
N VAL A 159 -2.74 28.63 -12.09
CA VAL A 159 -1.91 27.42 -12.02
C VAL A 159 -1.67 26.91 -10.59
N GLY A 160 -1.92 27.74 -9.58
CA GLY A 160 -1.72 27.42 -8.17
C GLY A 160 -0.25 27.12 -7.87
N THR A 161 0.03 25.97 -7.28
CA THR A 161 1.37 25.46 -6.94
C THR A 161 1.94 24.51 -7.98
N PHE A 162 1.39 24.45 -9.20
CA PHE A 162 1.79 23.46 -10.21
C PHE A 162 3.31 23.40 -10.45
N PHE A 163 3.96 24.57 -10.58
CA PHE A 163 5.41 24.68 -10.81
C PHE A 163 6.26 24.48 -9.54
N GLU A 164 5.65 24.47 -8.36
CA GLU A 164 6.33 24.05 -7.13
C GLU A 164 6.42 22.53 -7.03
N VAL A 165 5.62 21.79 -7.82
CA VAL A 165 5.54 20.32 -7.80
C VAL A 165 6.15 19.71 -9.06
N TYR A 166 5.80 20.20 -10.25
CA TYR A 166 6.24 19.64 -11.53
C TYR A 166 7.40 20.44 -12.14
N PRO A 167 8.30 19.82 -12.94
CA PRO A 167 8.19 18.45 -13.48
C PRO A 167 8.65 17.34 -12.52
N ASP A 168 9.58 17.59 -11.61
CA ASP A 168 10.09 16.58 -10.67
C ASP A 168 9.25 16.54 -9.39
N HIS A 169 8.12 15.84 -9.42
CA HIS A 169 7.28 15.76 -8.23
C HIS A 169 7.95 15.05 -7.05
N LEU A 170 8.95 14.17 -7.23
CA LEU A 170 9.56 13.50 -6.09
C LEU A 170 10.50 14.45 -5.36
N GLY A 171 11.47 15.02 -6.07
CA GLY A 171 12.41 15.98 -5.49
C GLY A 171 11.71 17.23 -4.95
N ASN A 172 10.69 17.71 -5.65
CA ASN A 172 9.96 18.89 -5.20
C ASN A 172 9.12 18.64 -3.94
N HIS A 173 8.43 17.50 -3.79
CA HIS A 173 7.74 17.23 -2.53
C HIS A 173 8.72 17.08 -1.37
N GLN A 174 9.91 16.50 -1.58
CA GLN A 174 10.96 16.46 -0.56
C GLN A 174 11.34 17.86 -0.07
N ARG A 175 11.65 18.77 -1.00
CA ARG A 175 11.93 20.20 -0.71
C ARG A 175 10.79 20.88 0.04
N LEU A 176 9.54 20.56 -0.31
CA LEU A 176 8.37 21.11 0.36
C LEU A 176 8.22 20.60 1.79
N PHE A 177 8.43 19.30 2.05
CA PHE A 177 8.41 18.74 3.40
C PHE A 177 9.52 19.32 4.28
N GLU A 178 10.74 19.47 3.74
CA GLU A 178 11.86 20.10 4.46
C GLU A 178 11.57 21.55 4.85
N ARG A 179 10.85 22.28 4.00
CA ARG A 179 10.53 23.69 4.23
C ARG A 179 9.32 23.91 5.14
N TYR A 180 8.29 23.10 4.99
CA TYR A 180 6.97 23.35 5.59
C TYR A 180 6.58 22.35 6.68
N GLY A 181 7.33 21.25 6.82
CA GLY A 181 7.10 20.22 7.82
C GLY A 181 6.20 19.08 7.34
N PRO A 182 5.55 18.34 8.27
CA PRO A 182 5.02 16.99 8.02
C PRO A 182 3.79 16.90 7.11
N ILE A 183 3.16 18.03 6.82
CA ILE A 183 1.98 18.11 5.96
C ILE A 183 2.07 19.35 5.09
N VAL A 184 1.81 19.19 3.79
CA VAL A 184 1.85 20.28 2.82
C VAL A 184 0.59 20.26 1.98
N LYS A 185 -0.08 21.41 1.89
CA LYS A 185 -1.18 21.65 0.95
C LYS A 185 -0.60 22.07 -0.40
N THR A 186 -1.14 21.51 -1.48
CA THR A 186 -0.83 21.91 -2.84
C THR A 186 -2.12 22.15 -3.62
N ASN A 187 -2.09 23.06 -4.59
CA ASN A 187 -3.19 23.35 -5.49
C ASN A 187 -2.66 23.32 -6.93
N ASN A 188 -2.78 22.19 -7.61
CA ASN A 188 -2.23 22.03 -8.95
C ASN A 188 -3.35 22.20 -9.98
N LEU A 189 -3.39 23.36 -10.65
CA LEU A 189 -4.41 23.68 -11.66
C LEU A 189 -5.86 23.50 -11.15
N GLY A 190 -6.13 24.02 -9.95
CA GLY A 190 -7.45 23.96 -9.29
C GLY A 190 -7.68 22.68 -8.47
N ARG A 191 -6.74 21.73 -8.51
CA ARG A 191 -6.81 20.49 -7.75
C ARG A 191 -6.08 20.60 -6.43
N VAL A 192 -6.83 20.68 -5.34
CA VAL A 192 -6.28 20.79 -3.98
C VAL A 192 -6.05 19.40 -3.36
N THR A 193 -4.81 19.10 -3.00
CA THR A 193 -4.44 17.89 -2.27
C THR A 193 -3.51 18.20 -1.11
N TYR A 194 -3.51 17.34 -0.10
CA TYR A 194 -2.65 17.41 1.06
C TYR A 194 -1.68 16.22 1.01
N GLN A 195 -0.41 16.46 1.22
CA GLN A 195 0.64 15.45 1.21
C GLN A 195 1.21 15.33 2.61
N THR A 196 1.49 14.12 3.07
CA THR A 196 2.13 13.92 4.38
C THR A 196 3.26 12.90 4.31
N ASN A 197 4.36 13.20 4.99
CA ASN A 197 5.45 12.28 5.25
C ASN A 197 5.52 11.84 6.73
N ASP A 198 4.49 12.14 7.53
CA ASP A 198 4.36 11.71 8.92
C ASP A 198 3.68 10.34 9.03
N PRO A 199 4.31 9.34 9.66
CA PRO A 199 3.75 7.99 9.76
C PRO A 199 2.49 7.91 10.63
N LYS A 200 2.32 8.80 11.62
CA LYS A 200 1.11 8.84 12.46
C LYS A 200 -0.09 9.33 11.65
N ILE A 201 0.09 10.41 10.88
CA ILE A 201 -0.96 10.93 9.99
C ILE A 201 -1.27 9.92 8.88
N ALA A 202 -0.26 9.26 8.32
CA ALA A 202 -0.44 8.21 7.33
C ALA A 202 -1.30 7.05 7.87
N ALA A 203 -1.01 6.55 9.09
CA ALA A 203 -1.80 5.51 9.71
C ALA A 203 -3.25 5.95 9.92
N ILE A 204 -3.47 7.15 10.47
CA ILE A 204 -4.81 7.74 10.64
C ILE A 204 -5.60 7.74 9.33
N ALA A 205 -4.99 8.21 8.23
CA ALA A 205 -5.64 8.26 6.94
C ALA A 205 -5.99 6.85 6.43
N PHE A 206 -5.07 5.90 6.55
CA PHE A 206 -5.25 4.53 6.07
C PHE A 206 -6.20 3.67 6.92
N ALA A 207 -6.50 4.07 8.15
CA ALA A 207 -7.47 3.38 9.01
C ALA A 207 -8.84 3.23 8.37
N GLU A 208 -9.22 4.23 7.58
CA GLU A 208 -10.59 4.40 7.09
C GLU A 208 -11.63 4.29 8.22
N SER A 209 -11.39 5.06 9.29
CA SER A 209 -12.27 5.17 10.46
C SER A 209 -13.45 6.12 10.20
N ASP A 210 -14.01 6.71 11.26
CA ASP A 210 -15.03 7.74 11.12
C ASP A 210 -14.52 9.03 10.45
N PHE A 211 -13.20 9.22 10.38
CA PHE A 211 -12.56 10.42 9.84
C PHE A 211 -12.18 10.32 8.36
N PHE A 212 -11.78 9.14 7.89
CA PHE A 212 -11.28 8.95 6.53
C PHE A 212 -11.98 7.80 5.82
N THR A 213 -12.02 7.88 4.49
CA THR A 213 -12.50 6.82 3.60
C THR A 213 -11.75 6.91 2.29
N LYS A 214 -11.68 5.84 1.50
CA LYS A 214 -11.28 5.97 0.10
C LYS A 214 -12.49 6.37 -0.74
N LYS A 215 -12.66 7.68 -0.94
CA LYS A 215 -13.61 8.25 -1.91
C LYS A 215 -12.85 8.96 -3.01
N ILE A 216 -12.98 8.49 -4.24
CA ILE A 216 -12.34 9.07 -5.42
C ILE A 216 -13.18 10.26 -5.87
N ASN A 217 -12.94 11.43 -5.28
CA ASN A 217 -13.52 12.70 -5.71
C ASN A 217 -12.62 13.38 -6.76
N GLU A 218 -12.99 14.58 -7.21
CA GLU A 218 -12.24 15.30 -8.26
C GLU A 218 -10.80 15.63 -7.85
N ALA A 219 -10.49 15.75 -6.56
CA ALA A 219 -9.13 15.99 -6.11
C ALA A 219 -8.24 14.73 -6.15
N HIS A 220 -8.86 13.55 -6.07
CA HIS A 220 -8.15 12.28 -5.89
C HIS A 220 -7.28 11.91 -7.12
N PRO A 221 -6.02 11.46 -6.96
CA PRO A 221 -5.11 11.15 -8.08
C PRO A 221 -5.65 10.13 -9.11
N LEU A 222 -6.61 9.31 -8.71
CA LEU A 222 -7.25 8.30 -9.57
C LEU A 222 -8.59 8.75 -10.16
N ALA A 223 -8.97 10.02 -10.06
CA ALA A 223 -10.27 10.53 -10.53
C ALA A 223 -10.54 10.18 -12.01
N GLY A 224 -9.53 10.29 -12.89
CA GLY A 224 -9.65 9.96 -14.31
C GLY A 224 -9.91 8.48 -14.60
N LEU A 225 -9.53 7.59 -13.69
CA LEU A 225 -9.73 6.14 -13.80
C LEU A 225 -10.93 5.63 -12.99
N LYS A 226 -11.68 6.52 -12.34
CA LYS A 226 -12.78 6.09 -11.46
C LYS A 226 -13.75 5.19 -12.21
N THR A 227 -14.01 4.03 -11.62
CA THR A 227 -14.84 2.99 -12.18
C THR A 227 -15.59 2.32 -11.05
N PRO A 228 -16.88 2.65 -10.81
CA PRO A 228 -17.62 2.11 -9.67
C PRO A 228 -17.64 0.57 -9.61
N SER A 229 -17.77 -0.08 -10.76
CA SER A 229 -17.73 -1.55 -10.91
C SER A 229 -16.37 -2.17 -10.57
N ALA A 230 -15.29 -1.39 -10.61
CA ALA A 230 -13.93 -1.84 -10.27
C ALA A 230 -13.69 -1.72 -8.76
N GLY A 231 -14.56 -2.37 -7.98
CA GLY A 231 -14.63 -2.30 -6.52
C GLY A 231 -13.33 -2.65 -5.78
N ILE A 232 -12.35 -3.29 -6.42
CA ILE A 232 -11.03 -3.54 -5.82
C ILE A 232 -10.28 -2.23 -5.53
N PHE A 233 -10.10 -1.41 -6.56
CA PHE A 233 -9.12 -0.32 -6.53
C PHE A 233 -9.63 1.00 -7.10
N LEU A 234 -10.50 0.99 -8.12
CA LEU A 234 -10.99 2.20 -8.78
C LEU A 234 -12.41 2.60 -8.34
N GLY A 235 -12.95 1.92 -7.33
CA GLY A 235 -14.21 2.22 -6.66
C GLY A 235 -14.04 2.84 -5.27
N ASP A 236 -15.10 3.50 -4.80
CA ASP A 236 -15.17 4.12 -3.47
C ASP A 236 -15.35 3.07 -2.37
N THR A 237 -14.98 3.40 -1.13
CA THR A 237 -15.31 2.58 0.04
C THR A 237 -16.80 2.81 0.32
N ASP A 238 -17.44 1.83 0.97
CA ASP A 238 -18.88 1.83 1.27
C ASP A 238 -19.83 1.53 0.09
N THR A 239 -19.31 1.11 -1.07
CA THR A 239 -20.15 0.59 -2.16
C THR A 239 -20.31 -0.93 -2.09
N GLU A 240 -21.39 -1.46 -2.66
CA GLU A 240 -21.60 -2.91 -2.71
C GLU A 240 -20.54 -3.60 -3.57
N GLU A 241 -20.12 -2.96 -4.67
CA GLU A 241 -19.06 -3.46 -5.56
C GLU A 241 -17.74 -3.65 -4.79
N TRP A 242 -17.39 -2.72 -3.90
CA TRP A 242 -16.23 -2.87 -3.02
C TRP A 242 -16.38 -4.09 -2.10
N ARG A 243 -17.54 -4.21 -1.43
CA ARG A 243 -17.82 -5.30 -0.48
C ARG A 243 -17.75 -6.66 -1.16
N VAL A 244 -18.36 -6.79 -2.33
CA VAL A 244 -18.38 -8.04 -3.08
C VAL A 244 -16.99 -8.36 -3.62
N ALA A 245 -16.28 -7.41 -4.24
CA ALA A 245 -14.91 -7.65 -4.72
C ALA A 245 -13.95 -8.08 -3.60
N HIS A 246 -14.02 -7.44 -2.42
CA HIS A 246 -13.19 -7.77 -1.25
C HIS A 246 -13.64 -9.02 -0.50
N LYS A 247 -14.78 -9.60 -0.86
CA LYS A 247 -15.19 -10.94 -0.41
C LYS A 247 -14.63 -12.02 -1.32
N PHE A 248 -14.75 -11.84 -2.63
CA PHE A 248 -14.47 -12.90 -3.62
C PHE A 248 -13.01 -12.99 -4.05
N LEU A 249 -12.25 -11.89 -4.08
CA LEU A 249 -10.90 -11.93 -4.67
C LEU A 249 -9.78 -12.30 -3.70
N PRO A 250 -9.79 -11.93 -2.41
CA PRO A 250 -8.69 -12.27 -1.51
C PRO A 250 -8.37 -13.76 -1.42
N PRO A 251 -9.33 -14.71 -1.49
CA PRO A 251 -9.00 -16.13 -1.52
C PRO A 251 -8.08 -16.54 -2.67
N ALA A 252 -8.30 -16.02 -3.90
CA ALA A 252 -7.46 -16.29 -5.06
C ALA A 252 -6.06 -15.67 -4.98
N LEU A 253 -5.89 -14.66 -4.11
CA LEU A 253 -4.60 -13.96 -3.89
C LEU A 253 -4.02 -14.27 -2.49
N GLY A 254 -4.60 -15.26 -1.81
CA GLY A 254 -4.17 -15.69 -0.48
C GLY A 254 -2.90 -16.54 -0.55
N PRO A 255 -2.18 -16.73 0.57
CA PRO A 255 -0.89 -17.42 0.58
C PRO A 255 -0.92 -18.83 -0.04
N LYS A 256 -2.00 -19.60 0.18
CA LYS A 256 -2.12 -20.96 -0.38
C LYS A 256 -2.35 -20.95 -1.90
N ALA A 257 -3.20 -20.05 -2.40
CA ALA A 257 -3.46 -19.90 -3.83
C ALA A 257 -2.20 -19.41 -4.57
N VAL A 258 -1.49 -18.45 -3.99
CA VAL A 258 -0.23 -17.95 -4.57
C VAL A 258 0.85 -19.03 -4.63
N ARG A 259 0.94 -19.92 -3.62
CA ARG A 259 1.82 -21.09 -3.68
C ARG A 259 1.45 -22.06 -4.80
N HIS A 260 0.15 -22.23 -5.06
CA HIS A 260 -0.34 -23.03 -6.19
C HIS A 260 0.09 -22.42 -7.55
N TYR A 261 0.24 -21.10 -7.64
CA TYR A 261 0.70 -20.39 -8.84
C TYR A 261 2.23 -20.40 -9.05
N ALA A 262 3.01 -20.70 -8.01
CA ALA A 262 4.48 -20.63 -8.05
C ALA A 262 5.14 -21.44 -9.17
N PRO A 263 4.70 -22.66 -9.53
CA PRO A 263 5.28 -23.41 -10.66
C PRO A 263 5.12 -22.68 -12.00
N THR A 264 3.98 -22.04 -12.23
CA THR A 264 3.74 -21.24 -13.45
C THR A 264 4.59 -19.97 -13.47
N MET A 265 4.81 -19.34 -12.31
CA MET A 265 5.76 -18.23 -12.17
C MET A 265 7.18 -18.71 -12.54
N GLN A 266 7.63 -19.82 -11.95
CA GLN A 266 8.97 -20.37 -12.21
C GLN A 266 9.17 -20.68 -13.69
N LYS A 267 8.23 -21.40 -14.31
CA LYS A 267 8.28 -21.68 -15.74
C LYS A 267 8.35 -20.41 -16.59
N THR A 268 7.67 -19.34 -16.17
CA THR A 268 7.66 -18.07 -16.90
C THR A 268 9.01 -17.35 -16.88
N VAL A 269 9.77 -17.41 -15.78
CA VAL A 269 11.15 -16.89 -15.77
C VAL A 269 12.10 -17.80 -16.54
N GLU A 270 11.92 -19.12 -16.47
CA GLU A 270 12.73 -20.07 -17.24
C GLU A 270 12.50 -19.91 -18.76
N ASP A 271 11.26 -19.65 -19.20
CA ASP A 271 10.91 -19.34 -20.60
C ASP A 271 11.66 -18.09 -21.12
N SER A 272 12.09 -17.18 -20.23
CA SER A 272 12.82 -15.96 -20.59
C SER A 272 14.31 -16.19 -20.86
N PHE A 273 14.88 -17.30 -20.37
CA PHE A 273 16.32 -17.54 -20.45
C PHE A 273 16.84 -17.60 -21.88
N LYS A 274 16.13 -18.27 -22.78
CA LYS A 274 16.50 -18.32 -24.20
C LYS A 274 16.62 -16.95 -24.87
N VAL A 275 15.92 -15.93 -24.35
CA VAL A 275 16.01 -14.56 -24.85
C VAL A 275 17.21 -13.85 -24.23
N PHE A 276 17.39 -13.95 -22.92
CA PHE A 276 18.53 -13.34 -22.24
C PHE A 276 19.86 -13.97 -22.68
N ASP A 277 19.94 -15.30 -22.78
CA ASP A 277 21.09 -16.03 -23.35
C ASP A 277 21.41 -15.53 -24.77
N ALA A 278 20.40 -15.34 -25.62
CA ALA A 278 20.61 -14.85 -26.99
C ALA A 278 21.11 -13.40 -27.03
N LEU A 279 20.68 -12.55 -26.09
CA LEU A 279 21.16 -11.17 -25.96
C LEU A 279 22.62 -11.14 -25.46
N ASP A 280 22.98 -11.98 -24.48
CA ASP A 280 24.36 -12.15 -23.97
C ASP A 280 25.29 -12.64 -25.08
N GLU A 281 24.88 -13.66 -25.85
CA GLU A 281 25.64 -14.20 -26.99
C GLU A 281 25.92 -13.14 -28.07
N GLN A 282 25.00 -12.19 -28.25
CA GLN A 282 25.13 -11.09 -29.21
C GLN A 282 25.87 -9.88 -28.62
N GLY A 283 26.13 -9.86 -27.31
CA GLY A 283 26.69 -8.70 -26.60
C GLY A 283 25.75 -7.50 -26.60
N GLU A 284 24.43 -7.73 -26.68
CA GLU A 284 23.42 -6.68 -26.72
C GLU A 284 22.98 -6.25 -25.33
N ALA A 285 23.24 -5.00 -24.98
CA ALA A 285 22.68 -4.39 -23.79
C ALA A 285 21.17 -4.14 -23.96
N TRP A 286 20.40 -4.33 -22.89
CA TRP A 286 18.94 -4.25 -22.94
C TRP A 286 18.36 -3.42 -21.79
N ASN A 287 17.20 -2.81 -22.05
CA ASN A 287 16.51 -1.98 -21.07
C ASN A 287 15.76 -2.85 -20.06
N VAL A 288 16.13 -2.71 -18.78
CA VAL A 288 15.61 -3.56 -17.71
C VAL A 288 14.10 -3.47 -17.58
N TYR A 289 13.54 -2.26 -17.60
CA TYR A 289 12.11 -2.10 -17.43
C TYR A 289 11.31 -2.75 -18.57
N GLN A 290 11.79 -2.68 -19.82
CA GLN A 290 11.10 -3.30 -20.96
C GLN A 290 11.00 -4.82 -20.82
N TYR A 291 12.07 -5.49 -20.41
CA TYR A 291 12.06 -6.95 -20.25
C TYR A 291 11.42 -7.40 -18.94
N MET A 292 11.53 -6.61 -17.86
CA MET A 292 10.76 -6.88 -16.64
C MET A 292 9.27 -6.65 -16.87
N LEU A 293 8.88 -5.69 -17.72
CA LEU A 293 7.50 -5.50 -18.18
C LEU A 293 7.01 -6.72 -18.93
N LYS A 294 7.80 -7.25 -19.88
CA LYS A 294 7.52 -8.50 -20.57
C LYS A 294 7.35 -9.67 -19.60
N LEU A 295 8.25 -9.82 -18.62
CA LEU A 295 8.23 -10.90 -17.63
C LEU A 295 7.00 -10.85 -16.72
N GLY A 296 6.77 -9.73 -16.05
CA GLY A 296 5.62 -9.55 -15.18
C GLY A 296 4.29 -9.69 -15.93
N SER A 297 4.20 -9.14 -17.15
CA SER A 297 2.96 -9.24 -17.93
C SER A 297 2.73 -10.62 -18.50
N GLN A 298 3.78 -11.37 -18.85
CA GLN A 298 3.68 -12.77 -19.26
C GLN A 298 3.15 -13.65 -18.13
N ALA A 299 3.65 -13.44 -16.90
CA ALA A 299 3.21 -14.19 -15.72
C ALA A 299 1.76 -13.86 -15.36
N VAL A 300 1.42 -12.57 -15.31
CA VAL A 300 0.05 -12.10 -15.05
C VAL A 300 -0.92 -12.51 -16.15
N GLY A 301 -0.52 -12.47 -17.42
CA GLY A 301 -1.33 -12.97 -18.53
C GLY A 301 -1.73 -14.43 -18.32
N LYS A 302 -0.76 -15.28 -17.96
CA LYS A 302 -1.01 -16.71 -17.69
C LYS A 302 -1.87 -16.91 -16.43
N LEU A 303 -1.52 -16.25 -15.33
CA LEU A 303 -2.11 -16.50 -14.00
C LEU A 303 -3.42 -15.77 -13.72
N VAL A 304 -3.67 -14.65 -14.39
CA VAL A 304 -4.92 -13.89 -14.25
C VAL A 304 -5.87 -14.22 -15.37
N LEU A 305 -5.41 -14.17 -16.64
CA LEU A 305 -6.27 -14.29 -17.81
C LEU A 305 -6.24 -15.66 -18.48
N GLY A 306 -5.32 -16.55 -18.10
CA GLY A 306 -5.11 -17.81 -18.82
C GLY A 306 -4.49 -17.64 -20.22
N LEU A 307 -3.84 -16.50 -20.47
CA LEU A 307 -3.29 -16.14 -21.78
C LEU A 307 -1.76 -16.21 -21.79
N ASP A 308 -1.20 -16.71 -22.87
CA ASP A 308 0.23 -16.69 -23.14
C ASP A 308 0.55 -15.54 -24.12
N PHE A 309 1.18 -14.47 -23.62
CA PHE A 309 1.50 -13.28 -24.42
C PHE A 309 2.72 -13.43 -25.34
N LYS A 310 3.42 -14.57 -25.29
CA LYS A 310 4.55 -14.87 -26.19
C LYS A 310 5.71 -13.88 -26.13
N HIS A 311 5.89 -13.17 -25.02
CA HIS A 311 6.90 -12.12 -24.91
C HIS A 311 8.35 -12.58 -25.01
N PHE A 312 8.59 -13.88 -24.82
CA PHE A 312 9.92 -14.48 -24.89
C PHE A 312 10.02 -15.51 -26.03
N GLU A 313 9.21 -15.44 -27.08
CA GLU A 313 9.40 -16.32 -28.24
C GLU A 313 10.73 -16.08 -28.96
N ALA A 314 11.14 -14.82 -29.08
CA ALA A 314 12.41 -14.36 -29.63
C ALA A 314 12.84 -13.04 -28.94
N PRO A 315 14.12 -12.62 -29.05
CA PRO A 315 14.60 -11.37 -28.43
C PRO A 315 13.82 -10.12 -28.84
N ASP A 316 13.42 -10.04 -30.11
CA ASP A 316 12.67 -8.95 -30.73
C ASP A 316 11.14 -9.10 -30.63
N ALA A 317 10.64 -10.12 -29.92
CA ALA A 317 9.20 -10.35 -29.75
C ALA A 317 8.51 -9.06 -29.23
N PRO A 318 7.44 -8.58 -29.88
CA PRO A 318 6.81 -7.33 -29.50
C PRO A 318 6.09 -7.48 -28.15
N VAL A 319 5.93 -6.37 -27.44
CA VAL A 319 5.04 -6.32 -26.28
C VAL A 319 3.60 -6.48 -26.76
N HIS A 320 2.85 -7.39 -26.13
CA HIS A 320 1.46 -7.68 -26.46
C HIS A 320 0.58 -6.42 -26.39
N GLU A 321 -0.39 -6.30 -27.30
CA GLU A 321 -1.22 -5.09 -27.47
C GLU A 321 -1.91 -4.65 -26.17
N MET A 322 -2.48 -5.60 -25.42
CA MET A 322 -3.10 -5.32 -24.12
C MET A 322 -2.14 -4.64 -23.13
N VAL A 323 -0.87 -5.09 -23.11
CA VAL A 323 0.16 -4.56 -22.19
C VAL A 323 0.56 -3.15 -22.61
N HIS A 324 0.72 -2.93 -23.92
CA HIS A 324 0.96 -1.59 -24.48
C HIS A 324 -0.18 -0.62 -24.15
N ASN A 325 -1.43 -1.03 -24.38
CA ASN A 325 -2.61 -0.21 -24.12
C ASN A 325 -2.75 0.16 -22.64
N ILE A 326 -2.45 -0.77 -21.72
CA ILE A 326 -2.45 -0.50 -20.28
C ILE A 326 -1.34 0.48 -19.90
N ALA A 327 -0.11 0.31 -20.40
CA ALA A 327 0.99 1.23 -20.12
C ALA A 327 0.69 2.65 -20.62
N GLU A 328 0.14 2.78 -21.83
CA GLU A 328 -0.30 4.06 -22.39
C GLU A 328 -1.44 4.68 -21.55
N MET A 329 -2.44 3.88 -21.14
CA MET A 329 -3.53 4.32 -20.28
C MET A 329 -3.02 4.91 -18.96
N LEU A 330 -2.02 4.27 -18.32
CA LEU A 330 -1.45 4.76 -17.06
C LEU A 330 -0.68 6.08 -17.24
N SER A 331 0.09 6.23 -18.32
CA SER A 331 0.78 7.48 -18.65
C SER A 331 -0.22 8.60 -18.95
N LEU A 332 -1.20 8.34 -19.82
CA LEU A 332 -2.22 9.32 -20.17
C LEU A 332 -3.07 9.70 -18.96
N ASN A 333 -3.42 8.78 -18.07
CA ASN A 333 -4.17 9.12 -16.86
C ASN A 333 -3.41 10.13 -16.00
N LYS A 334 -2.13 9.88 -15.76
CA LYS A 334 -1.30 10.75 -14.93
C LYS A 334 -1.18 12.14 -15.57
N LYS A 335 -0.87 12.20 -16.87
CA LYS A 335 -0.79 13.45 -17.65
C LYS A 335 -2.12 14.22 -17.67
N VAL A 336 -3.23 13.54 -17.94
CA VAL A 336 -4.55 14.18 -17.99
C VAL A 336 -4.93 14.72 -16.62
N THR A 337 -4.69 13.94 -15.57
CA THR A 337 -5.03 14.31 -14.19
C THR A 337 -4.16 15.47 -13.68
N SER A 338 -2.87 15.52 -14.05
CA SER A 338 -1.98 16.60 -13.62
C SER A 338 -2.32 17.95 -14.27
N MET A 339 -2.98 17.97 -15.43
CA MET A 339 -3.33 19.17 -16.18
C MET A 339 -4.68 19.80 -15.78
N GLY A 340 -5.39 19.25 -14.79
CA GLY A 340 -6.63 19.80 -14.25
C GLY A 340 -7.89 19.48 -15.08
N ASN A 341 -9.05 19.87 -14.54
CA ASN A 341 -10.37 19.45 -15.06
C ASN A 341 -10.69 19.98 -16.47
N TRP A 342 -10.21 21.18 -16.83
CA TRP A 342 -10.43 21.75 -18.16
C TRP A 342 -9.80 20.89 -19.26
N TYR A 343 -8.59 20.37 -19.01
CA TYR A 343 -7.88 19.51 -19.95
C TYR A 343 -8.56 18.14 -20.03
N ALA A 344 -8.91 17.55 -18.88
CA ALA A 344 -9.62 16.27 -18.82
C ALA A 344 -10.97 16.27 -19.56
N GLY A 345 -11.64 17.43 -19.62
CA GLY A 345 -12.91 17.62 -20.31
C GLY A 345 -12.83 17.66 -21.84
N LEU A 346 -11.63 17.75 -22.44
CA LEU A 346 -11.51 17.90 -23.89
C LEU A 346 -12.04 16.65 -24.65
N PRO A 347 -12.80 16.83 -25.74
CA PRO A 347 -13.35 15.73 -26.53
C PRO A 347 -12.35 15.15 -27.55
N PHE A 348 -11.12 15.64 -27.58
CA PHE A 348 -10.03 15.25 -28.50
C PHE A 348 -8.69 15.14 -27.73
N GLY A 349 -7.64 14.67 -28.42
CA GLY A 349 -6.30 14.50 -27.82
C GLY A 349 -6.26 13.43 -26.73
N ASP A 350 -5.34 13.60 -25.78
CA ASP A 350 -5.04 12.65 -24.71
C ASP A 350 -6.26 12.18 -23.91
N PRO A 351 -7.22 13.06 -23.49
CA PRO A 351 -8.41 12.60 -22.78
C PRO A 351 -9.32 11.69 -23.62
N LYS A 352 -9.47 11.96 -24.92
CA LYS A 352 -10.22 11.07 -25.82
C LYS A 352 -9.50 9.74 -25.96
N ARG A 353 -8.17 9.76 -26.17
CA ARG A 353 -7.35 8.55 -26.29
C ARG A 353 -7.43 7.70 -25.02
N LEU A 354 -7.35 8.31 -23.84
CA LEU A 354 -7.51 7.64 -22.54
C LEU A 354 -8.86 6.92 -22.44
N ARG A 355 -9.96 7.59 -22.81
CA ARG A 355 -11.31 6.97 -22.84
C ARG A 355 -11.38 5.80 -23.81
N SER A 356 -10.83 5.95 -25.02
CA SER A 356 -10.81 4.89 -26.03
C SER A 356 -9.98 3.67 -25.62
N LEU A 357 -8.81 3.88 -25.03
CA LEU A 357 -7.96 2.80 -24.51
C LEU A 357 -8.68 2.01 -23.41
N ARG A 358 -9.35 2.72 -22.50
CA ARG A 358 -10.12 2.08 -21.43
C ARG A 358 -11.19 1.12 -21.97
N THR A 359 -11.95 1.55 -22.98
CA THR A 359 -12.95 0.68 -23.65
C THR A 359 -12.30 -0.49 -24.37
N SER A 360 -11.16 -0.27 -25.05
CA SER A 360 -10.43 -1.35 -25.74
C SER A 360 -9.93 -2.41 -24.77
N ILE A 361 -9.32 -2.02 -23.64
CA ILE A 361 -8.84 -2.95 -22.61
C ILE A 361 -10.01 -3.74 -22.00
N GLU A 362 -11.13 -3.07 -21.72
CA GLU A 362 -12.34 -3.72 -21.20
C GLU A 362 -12.84 -4.82 -22.16
N ASN A 363 -12.89 -4.53 -23.46
CA ASN A 363 -13.29 -5.51 -24.47
C ASN A 363 -12.32 -6.69 -24.55
N MET A 364 -11.01 -6.46 -24.58
CA MET A 364 -10.01 -7.53 -24.62
C MET A 364 -10.11 -8.49 -23.42
N VAL A 365 -10.35 -7.95 -22.22
CA VAL A 365 -10.54 -8.78 -21.01
C VAL A 365 -11.87 -9.53 -21.07
N ALA A 366 -12.95 -8.89 -21.53
CA ALA A 366 -14.24 -9.55 -21.69
C ALA A 366 -14.16 -10.74 -22.67
N GLU A 367 -13.50 -10.57 -23.81
CA GLU A 367 -13.25 -11.65 -24.79
C GLU A 367 -12.46 -12.81 -24.19
N SER A 368 -11.44 -12.50 -23.39
CA SER A 368 -10.63 -13.51 -22.68
C SER A 368 -11.48 -14.32 -21.69
N MET A 369 -12.40 -13.65 -20.97
CA MET A 369 -13.31 -14.32 -20.05
C MET A 369 -14.32 -15.22 -20.77
N GLU A 370 -14.86 -14.75 -21.89
CA GLU A 370 -15.80 -15.54 -22.70
C GLU A 370 -15.15 -16.80 -23.26
N ALA A 371 -13.88 -16.72 -23.67
CA ALA A 371 -13.12 -17.88 -24.13
C ALA A 371 -12.94 -18.92 -23.01
N ALA A 372 -12.59 -18.48 -21.80
CA ALA A 372 -12.39 -19.36 -20.65
C ALA A 372 -13.68 -19.99 -20.10
N SER A 373 -14.82 -19.32 -20.27
CA SER A 373 -16.13 -19.79 -19.75
C SER A 373 -16.75 -20.95 -20.57
N ARG A 374 -16.16 -21.34 -21.72
CA ARG A 374 -16.70 -22.39 -22.60
C ARG A 374 -16.36 -23.82 -22.17
N GLY A 375 -15.44 -24.01 -21.22
CA GLY A 375 -15.24 -25.30 -20.56
C GLY A 375 -16.32 -25.53 -19.50
N GLY A 376 -16.88 -26.72 -19.37
CA GLY A 376 -17.79 -27.01 -18.26
C GLY A 376 -17.07 -26.86 -16.92
N HIS A 377 -17.60 -26.03 -16.02
CA HIS A 377 -16.98 -25.72 -14.73
C HIS A 377 -17.85 -26.19 -13.57
N GLU A 378 -17.23 -26.75 -12.53
CA GLU A 378 -17.91 -27.08 -11.27
C GLU A 378 -17.96 -25.87 -10.34
N ASP A 379 -19.10 -25.64 -9.69
CA ASP A 379 -19.24 -24.63 -8.65
C ASP A 379 -18.57 -25.10 -7.36
N LEU A 380 -17.67 -24.27 -6.82
CA LEU A 380 -16.86 -24.60 -5.67
C LEU A 380 -16.89 -23.51 -4.61
N PRO A 381 -16.78 -23.85 -3.31
CA PRO A 381 -16.55 -22.87 -2.26
C PRO A 381 -15.29 -22.04 -2.56
N LEU A 382 -15.31 -20.75 -2.15
CA LEU A 382 -14.22 -19.78 -2.40
C LEU A 382 -12.80 -20.32 -2.20
N GLN A 383 -12.54 -21.08 -1.13
CA GLN A 383 -11.20 -21.58 -0.84
C GLN A 383 -10.82 -22.78 -1.70
N ASP A 384 -11.76 -23.66 -2.01
CA ASP A 384 -11.51 -24.83 -2.83
C ASP A 384 -11.31 -24.44 -4.29
N ALA A 385 -12.09 -23.46 -4.78
CA ALA A 385 -11.89 -22.84 -6.08
C ALA A 385 -10.47 -22.26 -6.21
N ALA A 386 -9.97 -21.59 -5.17
CA ALA A 386 -8.64 -20.95 -5.19
C ALA A 386 -7.48 -21.95 -5.28
N LEU A 387 -7.70 -23.22 -4.92
CA LEU A 387 -6.68 -24.28 -4.94
C LEU A 387 -6.80 -25.23 -6.12
N LYS A 388 -7.93 -25.18 -6.85
CA LYS A 388 -8.18 -26.00 -8.04
C LYS A 388 -8.11 -25.21 -9.33
N ALA A 389 -8.26 -23.90 -9.27
CA ALA A 389 -8.33 -23.07 -10.46
C ALA A 389 -6.94 -22.81 -11.05
N ASP A 390 -6.82 -22.96 -12.37
CA ASP A 390 -5.55 -22.76 -13.08
C ASP A 390 -5.14 -21.28 -13.12
N ASN A 391 -6.10 -20.36 -13.07
CA ASN A 391 -5.91 -18.91 -13.13
C ASN A 391 -7.10 -18.16 -12.49
N MET A 392 -7.00 -16.83 -12.36
CA MET A 392 -8.05 -16.03 -11.71
C MET A 392 -9.38 -15.98 -12.48
N VAL A 393 -9.37 -16.09 -13.81
CA VAL A 393 -10.61 -16.19 -14.60
C VAL A 393 -11.33 -17.51 -14.26
N ASP A 394 -10.62 -18.63 -14.30
CA ASP A 394 -11.15 -19.94 -13.93
C ASP A 394 -11.64 -19.97 -12.48
N TYR A 395 -10.88 -19.36 -11.57
CA TYR A 395 -11.29 -19.15 -10.18
C TYR A 395 -12.64 -18.44 -10.10
N ALA A 396 -12.76 -17.29 -10.76
CA ALA A 396 -13.95 -16.47 -10.67
C ALA A 396 -15.20 -17.15 -11.26
N ILE A 397 -15.00 -17.99 -12.28
CA ILE A 397 -16.07 -18.80 -12.87
C ILE A 397 -16.53 -19.88 -11.90
N ARG A 398 -15.64 -20.54 -11.15
CA ARG A 398 -15.97 -21.62 -10.20
C ARG A 398 -16.49 -21.12 -8.86
N ALA A 399 -15.93 -20.02 -8.36
CA ALA A 399 -16.06 -19.56 -6.99
C ALA A 399 -17.50 -19.16 -6.62
N THR A 400 -18.02 -19.78 -5.56
CA THR A 400 -19.30 -19.43 -4.92
C THR A 400 -19.10 -19.15 -3.44
N ASP A 401 -19.93 -18.25 -2.91
CA ASP A 401 -19.98 -17.99 -1.48
C ASP A 401 -20.83 -19.03 -0.71
N ASN A 402 -20.95 -18.84 0.60
CA ASN A 402 -21.75 -19.71 1.47
C ASN A 402 -23.27 -19.73 1.17
N LYS A 403 -23.75 -18.84 0.29
CA LYS A 403 -25.14 -18.80 -0.18
C LYS A 403 -25.28 -19.32 -1.62
N GLY A 404 -24.20 -19.83 -2.22
CA GLY A 404 -24.17 -20.25 -3.62
C GLY A 404 -24.15 -19.08 -4.61
N GLN A 405 -23.83 -17.86 -4.17
CA GLN A 405 -23.75 -16.68 -5.04
C GLN A 405 -22.35 -16.54 -5.64
N LYS A 406 -22.27 -16.03 -6.87
CA LYS A 406 -21.03 -15.72 -7.59
C LYS A 406 -20.73 -14.22 -7.57
N LEU A 407 -19.49 -13.87 -7.91
CA LEU A 407 -19.12 -12.49 -8.20
C LEU A 407 -19.91 -12.00 -9.43
N PRO A 408 -20.65 -10.89 -9.37
CA PRO A 408 -21.38 -10.37 -10.53
C PRO A 408 -20.44 -10.09 -11.70
N GLN A 409 -20.87 -10.45 -12.91
CA GLN A 409 -20.06 -10.36 -14.13
C GLN A 409 -19.43 -8.97 -14.33
N SER A 410 -20.20 -7.90 -14.10
CA SER A 410 -19.72 -6.52 -14.24
C SER A 410 -18.60 -6.17 -13.25
N SER A 411 -18.65 -6.71 -12.04
CA SER A 411 -17.59 -6.54 -11.03
C SER A 411 -16.39 -7.42 -11.36
N LEU A 412 -16.62 -8.61 -11.94
CA LEU A 412 -15.57 -9.53 -12.33
C LEU A 412 -14.70 -9.00 -13.48
N THR A 413 -15.30 -8.52 -14.57
CA THR A 413 -14.52 -7.97 -15.70
C THR A 413 -13.59 -6.86 -15.23
N TRP A 414 -14.12 -5.90 -14.46
CA TRP A 414 -13.33 -4.79 -13.95
C TRP A 414 -12.32 -5.21 -12.87
N ALA A 415 -12.64 -6.22 -12.07
CA ALA A 415 -11.70 -6.83 -11.14
C ALA A 415 -10.49 -7.41 -11.87
N LEU A 416 -10.71 -8.12 -12.98
CA LEU A 416 -9.64 -8.71 -13.78
C LEU A 416 -8.84 -7.66 -14.55
N VAL A 417 -9.49 -6.61 -15.10
CA VAL A 417 -8.78 -5.47 -15.71
C VAL A 417 -7.82 -4.84 -14.70
N VAL A 418 -8.30 -4.57 -13.47
CA VAL A 418 -7.47 -3.99 -12.40
C VAL A 418 -6.36 -4.95 -11.98
N ALA A 419 -6.66 -6.23 -11.75
CA ALA A 419 -5.68 -7.23 -11.34
C ALA A 419 -4.58 -7.39 -12.41
N THR A 420 -4.97 -7.41 -13.68
CA THR A 420 -4.05 -7.49 -14.83
C THR A 420 -3.13 -6.27 -14.87
N ALA A 421 -3.69 -5.05 -14.90
CA ALA A 421 -2.88 -3.83 -14.99
C ALA A 421 -1.99 -3.60 -13.77
N ALA A 422 -2.52 -3.85 -12.56
CA ALA A 422 -1.78 -3.67 -11.32
C ALA A 422 -0.68 -4.72 -11.15
N GLY A 423 -0.96 -5.98 -11.48
CA GLY A 423 -0.04 -7.11 -11.29
C GLY A 423 1.25 -6.91 -12.06
N PHE A 424 1.19 -6.63 -13.37
CA PHE A 424 2.44 -6.57 -14.12
C PHE A 424 3.18 -5.25 -13.97
N THR A 425 2.52 -4.10 -14.02
CA THR A 425 3.28 -2.83 -14.03
C THR A 425 4.02 -2.57 -12.72
N THR A 426 3.43 -2.98 -11.58
CA THR A 426 4.04 -2.79 -10.26
C THR A 426 5.15 -3.80 -10.00
N THR A 427 4.94 -5.10 -10.25
CA THR A 427 5.98 -6.12 -10.10
C THR A 427 7.14 -5.86 -11.04
N SER A 428 6.90 -5.49 -12.30
CA SER A 428 7.95 -5.15 -13.26
C SER A 428 8.80 -3.96 -12.82
N SER A 429 8.18 -2.93 -12.25
CA SER A 429 8.90 -1.79 -11.68
C SER A 429 9.74 -2.21 -10.47
N LEU A 430 9.20 -3.06 -9.58
CA LEU A 430 9.93 -3.58 -8.43
C LEU A 430 11.13 -4.44 -8.85
N LEU A 431 10.95 -5.36 -9.80
CA LEU A 431 12.05 -6.17 -10.36
C LEU A 431 13.13 -5.29 -10.98
N SER A 432 12.74 -4.22 -11.67
CA SER A 432 13.69 -3.26 -12.24
C SER A 432 14.52 -2.56 -11.16
N TRP A 433 13.89 -2.14 -10.06
CA TRP A 433 14.60 -1.56 -8.91
C TRP A 433 15.43 -2.58 -8.12
N LEU A 434 15.02 -3.84 -8.09
CA LEU A 434 15.81 -4.94 -7.54
C LEU A 434 17.06 -5.16 -8.38
N ILE A 435 16.97 -5.23 -9.70
CA ILE A 435 18.14 -5.35 -10.59
C ILE A 435 19.03 -4.10 -10.48
N TYR A 436 18.45 -2.90 -10.45
CA TYR A 436 19.19 -1.66 -10.20
C TYR A 436 20.04 -1.76 -8.92
N GLY A 437 19.45 -2.23 -7.83
CA GLY A 437 20.16 -2.36 -6.55
C GLY A 437 21.32 -3.37 -6.60
N LEU A 438 21.22 -4.41 -7.43
CA LEU A 438 22.28 -5.41 -7.60
C LEU A 438 23.48 -4.84 -8.35
N CYS A 439 23.25 -3.91 -9.29
CA CYS A 439 24.31 -3.25 -10.04
C CYS A 439 24.93 -2.07 -9.27
N VAL A 440 24.12 -1.28 -8.57
CA VAL A 440 24.55 0.01 -8.00
C VAL A 440 25.08 -0.11 -6.57
N TYR A 441 24.57 -1.05 -5.78
CA TYR A 441 25.00 -1.22 -4.39
C TYR A 441 26.04 -2.34 -4.29
N PRO A 442 27.30 -2.01 -3.94
CA PRO A 442 28.38 -3.00 -3.94
C PRO A 442 28.10 -4.20 -3.05
N GLY A 443 28.42 -5.41 -3.55
CA GLY A 443 28.32 -6.65 -2.81
C GLY A 443 26.91 -7.23 -2.68
N MET A 444 25.85 -6.54 -3.15
CA MET A 444 24.48 -7.05 -3.00
C MET A 444 24.24 -8.29 -3.88
N GLN A 445 24.74 -8.26 -5.12
CA GLN A 445 24.64 -9.38 -6.05
C GLN A 445 25.43 -10.60 -5.57
N GLU A 446 26.65 -10.40 -5.08
CA GLU A 446 27.48 -11.47 -4.53
C GLU A 446 26.86 -12.07 -3.26
N ARG A 447 26.32 -11.24 -2.36
CA ARG A 447 25.65 -11.71 -1.15
C ARG A 447 24.39 -12.52 -1.46
N LEU A 448 23.58 -12.07 -2.43
CA LEU A 448 22.39 -12.80 -2.83
C LEU A 448 22.74 -14.14 -3.47
N LEU A 449 23.72 -14.18 -4.38
CA LEU A 449 24.19 -15.47 -4.91
C LEU A 449 24.74 -16.37 -3.79
N GLN A 450 25.55 -15.83 -2.88
CA GLN A 450 26.14 -16.63 -1.82
C GLN A 450 25.06 -17.29 -0.95
N GLU A 451 23.99 -16.56 -0.60
CA GLU A 451 22.85 -17.14 0.10
C GLU A 451 22.19 -18.28 -0.68
N LEU A 452 21.99 -18.12 -1.99
CA LEU A 452 21.43 -19.19 -2.83
C LEU A 452 22.32 -20.43 -2.82
N VAL A 453 23.63 -20.25 -2.98
CA VAL A 453 24.62 -21.34 -2.97
C VAL A 453 24.69 -22.04 -1.61
N ASP A 454 24.65 -21.28 -0.50
CA ASP A 454 24.68 -21.81 0.86
C ASP A 454 23.46 -22.69 1.17
N HIS A 455 22.32 -22.39 0.53
CA HIS A 455 21.10 -23.20 0.60
C HIS A 455 20.99 -24.28 -0.48
N GLY A 456 22.06 -24.51 -1.25
CA GLY A 456 22.14 -25.59 -2.24
C GLY A 456 21.34 -25.34 -3.51
N PHE A 457 21.09 -24.07 -3.87
CA PHE A 457 20.42 -23.71 -5.12
C PHE A 457 21.28 -24.07 -6.34
N ASP A 458 20.62 -24.60 -7.37
CA ASP A 458 21.16 -24.89 -8.69
C ASP A 458 20.17 -24.51 -9.81
N GLU A 459 20.55 -24.74 -11.07
CA GLU A 459 19.69 -24.42 -12.23
C GLU A 459 18.33 -25.12 -12.19
N ASN A 460 18.30 -26.35 -11.68
CA ASN A 460 17.13 -27.23 -11.65
C ASN A 460 16.31 -27.08 -10.36
N THR A 461 16.73 -26.22 -9.43
CA THR A 461 16.07 -26.05 -8.15
C THR A 461 14.65 -25.54 -8.34
N GLU A 462 13.68 -26.28 -7.79
CA GLU A 462 12.29 -25.86 -7.71
C GLU A 462 12.11 -24.87 -6.56
N ILE A 463 11.57 -23.68 -6.87
CA ILE A 463 11.35 -22.63 -5.89
C ILE A 463 10.04 -22.91 -5.17
N THR A 464 10.15 -23.60 -4.04
CA THR A 464 9.04 -23.83 -3.11
C THR A 464 8.96 -22.74 -2.05
N ALA A 465 7.82 -22.63 -1.37
CA ALA A 465 7.69 -21.71 -0.23
C ALA A 465 8.74 -21.99 0.86
N ASP A 466 8.95 -23.27 1.19
CA ASP A 466 9.92 -23.70 2.19
C ASP A 466 11.36 -23.36 1.80
N PHE A 467 11.66 -23.27 0.50
CA PHE A 467 12.95 -22.78 0.02
C PHE A 467 13.06 -21.26 0.23
N THR A 468 12.06 -20.50 -0.23
CA THR A 468 12.08 -19.03 -0.12
C THR A 468 12.05 -18.51 1.31
N ASP A 469 11.49 -19.28 2.25
CA ASP A 469 11.45 -18.94 3.68
C ASP A 469 12.83 -19.02 4.35
N LYS A 470 13.81 -19.67 3.71
CA LYS A 470 15.20 -19.74 4.19
C LYS A 470 16.07 -18.57 3.73
N LEU A 471 15.62 -17.82 2.72
CA LEU A 471 16.40 -16.75 2.08
C LEU A 471 16.22 -15.42 2.85
N GLU A 472 16.83 -15.34 4.03
CA GLU A 472 16.71 -14.19 4.92
C GLU A 472 17.28 -12.89 4.32
N PHE A 473 18.42 -12.98 3.63
CA PHE A 473 19.05 -11.84 2.96
C PHE A 473 18.20 -11.37 1.77
N LEU A 474 17.64 -12.27 0.95
CA LEU A 474 16.67 -11.91 -0.09
C LEU A 474 15.52 -11.08 0.49
N ASP A 475 14.95 -11.49 1.62
CA ASP A 475 13.87 -10.74 2.28
C ASP A 475 14.30 -9.34 2.73
N LYS A 476 15.48 -9.24 3.36
CA LYS A 476 16.06 -7.96 3.77
C LYS A 476 16.37 -7.07 2.56
N TYR A 477 16.84 -7.66 1.47
CA TYR A 477 17.17 -6.99 0.21
C TYR A 477 15.91 -6.44 -0.48
N ILE A 478 14.85 -7.25 -0.57
CA ILE A 478 13.55 -6.81 -1.11
C ILE A 478 13.01 -5.65 -0.26
N LYS A 479 13.04 -5.78 1.06
CA LYS A 479 12.52 -4.72 1.94
C LYS A 479 13.31 -3.42 1.82
N GLU A 480 14.63 -3.48 1.78
CA GLU A 480 15.47 -2.28 1.63
C GLU A 480 15.31 -1.66 0.24
N THR A 481 15.13 -2.47 -0.80
CA THR A 481 14.78 -2.00 -2.15
C THR A 481 13.43 -1.31 -2.16
N GLN A 482 12.39 -1.91 -1.61
CA GLN A 482 11.06 -1.30 -1.51
C GLN A 482 11.10 0.02 -0.71
N ARG A 483 11.94 0.12 0.32
CA ARG A 483 12.11 1.35 1.09
C ARG A 483 12.79 2.48 0.28
N ARG A 484 13.89 2.18 -0.41
CA ARG A 484 14.65 3.18 -1.18
C ARG A 484 13.99 3.53 -2.51
N HIS A 485 13.40 2.52 -3.16
CA HIS A 485 12.98 2.52 -4.57
C HIS A 485 11.57 1.92 -4.73
N ASN A 486 10.58 2.52 -4.09
CA ASN A 486 9.19 2.06 -4.15
C ASN A 486 8.53 2.41 -5.50
N PRO A 487 7.86 1.45 -6.19
CA PRO A 487 7.08 1.79 -7.37
C PRO A 487 5.87 2.69 -7.11
N SER A 488 5.20 2.54 -5.96
CA SER A 488 3.94 3.22 -5.63
C SER A 488 4.14 4.39 -4.68
N PHE A 489 3.56 5.56 -4.96
CA PHE A 489 3.87 6.79 -4.22
C PHE A 489 2.66 7.64 -3.76
N GLN A 490 1.42 7.37 -4.20
CA GLN A 490 0.27 8.28 -3.95
C GLN A 490 -1.07 7.62 -3.53
N PRO A 491 -1.13 6.73 -2.53
CA PRO A 491 -2.41 6.14 -2.10
C PRO A 491 -3.30 7.15 -1.33
N GLY A 492 -4.13 7.91 -2.02
CA GLY A 492 -4.99 8.94 -1.42
C GLY A 492 -6.13 8.41 -0.53
N ARG A 493 -6.53 9.24 0.45
CA ARG A 493 -7.71 9.07 1.32
C ARG A 493 -8.45 10.39 1.44
N THR A 494 -9.75 10.31 1.66
CA THR A 494 -10.66 11.46 1.64
C THR A 494 -11.27 11.65 3.02
N ALA A 495 -11.19 12.87 3.55
CA ALA A 495 -11.79 13.26 4.81
C ALA A 495 -13.32 13.19 4.75
N LYS A 496 -13.94 12.50 5.71
CA LYS A 496 -15.40 12.33 5.82
C LYS A 496 -16.09 13.51 6.51
N VAL A 497 -15.35 14.23 7.35
CA VAL A 497 -15.80 15.35 8.18
C VAL A 497 -14.71 16.43 8.20
N ASP A 498 -15.04 17.63 8.69
CA ASP A 498 -14.00 18.57 9.12
C ASP A 498 -13.31 17.99 10.35
N LEU A 499 -11.99 17.94 10.36
CA LEU A 499 -11.21 17.29 11.42
C LEU A 499 -9.91 18.04 11.72
N VAL A 500 -9.32 17.74 12.88
CA VAL A 500 -8.00 18.25 13.27
C VAL A 500 -7.04 17.08 13.43
N LEU A 501 -5.97 17.08 12.65
CA LEU A 501 -4.90 16.07 12.70
C LEU A 501 -3.88 16.38 13.81
N PRO A 502 -3.07 15.38 14.21
CA PRO A 502 -1.90 15.61 15.07
C PRO A 502 -1.05 16.79 14.60
N GLY A 503 -0.51 17.56 15.54
CA GLY A 503 0.20 18.81 15.30
C GLY A 503 -0.71 20.03 15.11
N GLY A 504 -2.04 19.88 15.25
CA GLY A 504 -3.00 20.97 15.14
C GLY A 504 -3.32 21.38 13.71
N TYR A 505 -3.27 20.44 12.75
CA TYR A 505 -3.58 20.74 11.36
C TYR A 505 -5.06 20.52 11.06
N LYS A 506 -5.76 21.60 10.70
CA LYS A 506 -7.16 21.54 10.31
C LYS A 506 -7.30 21.00 8.89
N LEU A 507 -8.20 20.05 8.69
CA LEU A 507 -8.48 19.46 7.38
C LEU A 507 -9.99 19.51 7.11
N PRO A 508 -10.43 20.26 6.08
CA PRO A 508 -11.85 20.28 5.70
C PRO A 508 -12.35 18.93 5.19
N LYS A 509 -13.65 18.68 5.34
CA LYS A 509 -14.37 17.58 4.69
C LYS A 509 -14.10 17.56 3.18
N GLU A 510 -14.08 16.36 2.58
CA GLU A 510 -13.74 16.11 1.17
C GLU A 510 -12.28 16.38 0.78
N SER A 511 -11.44 16.85 1.71
CA SER A 511 -10.00 16.97 1.46
C SER A 511 -9.37 15.62 1.17
N VAL A 512 -8.54 15.55 0.13
CA VAL A 512 -7.74 14.36 -0.19
C VAL A 512 -6.36 14.49 0.43
N ILE A 513 -6.05 13.62 1.38
CA ILE A 513 -4.71 13.46 1.93
C ILE A 513 -4.01 12.27 1.27
N VAL A 514 -2.75 12.45 0.92
CA VAL A 514 -1.90 11.47 0.26
C VAL A 514 -0.70 11.20 1.17
N PRO A 515 -0.64 10.02 1.81
CA PRO A 515 0.56 9.57 2.48
C PRO A 515 1.66 9.30 1.45
N ALA A 516 2.71 10.10 1.51
CA ALA A 516 3.74 10.15 0.49
C ALA A 516 4.80 9.09 0.79
N LEU A 517 4.52 7.85 0.37
CA LEU A 517 5.25 6.64 0.79
C LEU A 517 6.77 6.76 0.64
N HIS A 518 7.24 7.30 -0.49
CA HIS A 518 8.66 7.51 -0.75
C HIS A 518 9.32 8.38 0.33
N HIS A 519 8.67 9.46 0.74
CA HIS A 519 9.20 10.39 1.74
C HIS A 519 9.12 9.83 3.15
N ILE A 520 8.09 9.03 3.46
CA ILE A 520 8.00 8.31 4.74
C ILE A 520 9.14 7.28 4.86
N HIS A 521 9.38 6.50 3.80
CA HIS A 521 10.39 5.44 3.77
C HIS A 521 11.83 5.96 3.76
N ASN A 522 12.02 7.24 3.45
CA ASN A 522 13.32 7.90 3.41
C ASN A 522 13.44 9.05 4.43
N HIS A 523 12.50 9.16 5.38
CA HIS A 523 12.50 10.22 6.39
C HIS A 523 13.69 10.06 7.36
N PRO A 524 14.56 11.08 7.55
CA PRO A 524 15.75 10.96 8.39
C PRO A 524 15.44 10.66 9.86
N ASP A 525 14.34 11.23 10.39
CA ASP A 525 13.91 10.93 11.78
C ASP A 525 13.38 9.49 11.97
N LEU A 526 13.08 8.77 10.88
CA LEU A 526 12.59 7.39 10.91
C LEU A 526 13.66 6.37 10.51
N TRP A 527 14.72 6.78 9.83
CA TRP A 527 15.70 5.88 9.24
C TRP A 527 17.10 6.43 9.41
N ASP A 528 17.93 5.71 10.17
CA ASP A 528 19.35 6.06 10.28
C ASP A 528 20.04 5.95 8.92
N ASN A 529 20.73 7.04 8.55
CA ASN A 529 21.34 7.28 7.24
C ASN A 529 20.42 6.81 6.10
N PRO A 530 19.30 7.51 5.85
CA PRO A 530 18.23 7.02 4.97
C PRO A 530 18.71 6.80 3.53
N ALA A 531 19.73 7.54 3.10
CA ALA A 531 20.34 7.46 1.77
C ALA A 531 21.16 6.17 1.57
N ARG A 532 21.76 5.62 2.65
CA ARG A 532 22.56 4.39 2.60
C ARG A 532 21.64 3.18 2.41
N PHE A 533 21.88 2.43 1.34
CA PHE A 533 21.26 1.12 1.14
C PHE A 533 21.92 0.10 2.08
N ASN A 534 21.15 -0.41 3.04
CA ASN A 534 21.65 -1.36 4.03
C ASN A 534 20.56 -2.39 4.39
N PRO A 535 20.56 -3.58 3.77
CA PRO A 535 19.63 -4.67 4.14
C PRO A 535 19.74 -5.10 5.61
N ASP A 536 20.93 -5.04 6.21
CA ASP A 536 21.14 -5.53 7.59
C ASP A 536 20.45 -4.65 8.64
N ARG A 537 19.98 -3.45 8.26
CA ARG A 537 19.20 -2.59 9.17
C ARG A 537 17.94 -3.29 9.68
N TRP A 538 17.35 -4.21 8.91
CA TRP A 538 16.10 -4.87 9.25
C TRP A 538 16.16 -5.75 10.50
N ASP A 539 17.37 -6.10 10.96
CA ASP A 539 17.59 -6.91 12.17
C ASP A 539 17.71 -6.06 13.44
N THR A 540 17.88 -4.75 13.28
CA THR A 540 18.11 -3.81 14.40
C THR A 540 16.85 -3.60 15.24
N GLU A 541 17.02 -3.45 16.56
CA GLU A 541 15.89 -3.17 17.47
C GLU A 541 15.26 -1.81 17.16
N GLU A 542 16.05 -0.86 16.66
CA GLU A 542 15.58 0.45 16.22
C GLU A 542 14.61 0.33 15.04
N VAL A 543 14.84 -0.58 14.09
CA VAL A 543 13.87 -0.82 13.00
C VAL A 543 12.62 -1.51 13.54
N LYS A 544 12.78 -2.49 14.44
CA LYS A 544 11.65 -3.26 15.00
C LYS A 544 10.73 -2.40 15.89
N SER A 545 11.28 -1.40 16.59
CA SER A 545 10.51 -0.52 17.49
C SER A 545 9.83 0.65 16.79
N ARG A 546 10.07 0.85 15.49
CA ARG A 546 9.47 1.96 14.73
C ARG A 546 7.96 1.86 14.63
N HIS A 547 7.36 3.03 14.42
CA HIS A 547 5.95 3.12 14.08
C HIS A 547 5.65 2.25 12.85
N LYS A 548 4.59 1.43 12.90
CA LYS A 548 4.26 0.46 11.83
C LYS A 548 4.08 1.11 10.45
N ALA A 549 3.63 2.36 10.42
CA ALA A 549 3.49 3.13 9.18
C ALA A 549 4.80 3.74 8.65
N ALA A 550 5.95 3.54 9.31
CA ALA A 550 7.26 3.96 8.79
C ALA A 550 7.70 3.12 7.59
N TYR A 551 7.20 1.89 7.46
CA TYR A 551 7.43 1.01 6.32
C TYR A 551 6.12 0.39 5.83
N ILE A 552 5.63 0.88 4.69
CA ILE A 552 4.29 0.58 4.14
C ILE A 552 4.34 0.48 2.60
N PRO A 553 5.16 -0.42 2.03
CA PRO A 553 5.32 -0.57 0.57
C PRO A 553 4.01 -0.97 -0.15
N PHE A 554 3.10 -1.60 0.57
CA PHE A 554 1.79 -2.04 0.08
C PHE A 554 0.63 -1.22 0.67
N ALA A 555 0.92 -0.02 1.19
CA ALA A 555 0.04 0.75 2.07
C ALA A 555 -0.40 -0.07 3.31
N MET A 556 -1.46 0.35 4.00
CA MET A 556 -2.03 -0.38 5.14
C MET A 556 -3.56 -0.17 5.23
N GLY A 557 -4.18 -0.83 6.20
CA GLY A 557 -5.62 -0.72 6.47
C GLY A 557 -6.49 -1.45 5.46
N PRO A 558 -7.81 -1.16 5.40
CA PRO A 558 -8.79 -1.91 4.59
C PRO A 558 -8.54 -1.89 3.07
N ARG A 559 -7.68 -0.98 2.60
CA ARG A 559 -7.30 -0.82 1.18
C ARG A 559 -5.82 -1.11 0.94
N MET A 560 -5.18 -1.86 1.83
CA MET A 560 -3.85 -2.43 1.56
C MET A 560 -3.88 -3.25 0.27
N CYS A 561 -2.73 -3.37 -0.41
CA CYS A 561 -2.63 -4.12 -1.65
C CYS A 561 -3.13 -5.57 -1.45
N ILE A 562 -4.19 -5.94 -2.18
CA ILE A 562 -4.72 -7.31 -2.16
C ILE A 562 -3.75 -8.32 -2.79
N GLY A 563 -2.94 -7.89 -3.76
CA GLY A 563 -1.99 -8.74 -4.48
C GLY A 563 -0.61 -8.84 -3.83
N PHE A 564 -0.42 -8.42 -2.58
CA PHE A 564 0.92 -8.35 -1.97
C PHE A 564 1.61 -9.72 -1.89
N ASN A 565 0.87 -10.80 -1.56
CA ASN A 565 1.42 -12.16 -1.56
C ASN A 565 1.88 -12.57 -2.96
N PHE A 566 1.06 -12.27 -3.98
CA PHE A 566 1.35 -12.60 -5.37
C PHE A 566 2.62 -11.88 -5.84
N ALA A 567 2.70 -10.57 -5.63
CA ALA A 567 3.86 -9.76 -6.03
C ALA A 567 5.14 -10.20 -5.30
N LEU A 568 5.07 -10.49 -4.00
CA LEU A 568 6.22 -10.99 -3.25
C LEU A 568 6.64 -12.40 -3.70
N GLN A 569 5.70 -13.27 -4.03
CA GLN A 569 6.02 -14.59 -4.60
C GLN A 569 6.68 -14.46 -5.96
N GLU A 570 6.17 -13.60 -6.86
CA GLU A 570 6.80 -13.36 -8.17
C GLU A 570 8.25 -12.93 -8.02
N VAL A 571 8.55 -11.93 -7.18
CA VAL A 571 9.94 -11.49 -7.01
C VAL A 571 10.82 -12.54 -6.32
N LYS A 572 10.27 -13.30 -5.37
CA LYS A 572 10.98 -14.40 -4.69
C LYS A 572 11.21 -15.62 -5.60
N VAL A 573 10.50 -15.74 -6.70
CA VAL A 573 10.73 -16.77 -7.72
C VAL A 573 11.66 -16.26 -8.82
N PHE A 574 11.41 -15.07 -9.35
CA PHE A 574 12.14 -14.57 -10.50
C PHE A 574 13.57 -14.15 -10.15
N LEU A 575 13.74 -13.37 -9.08
CA LEU A 575 15.04 -12.78 -8.77
C LEU A 575 16.12 -13.85 -8.48
N PRO A 576 15.86 -14.91 -7.67
CA PRO A 576 16.85 -15.97 -7.47
C PRO A 576 17.29 -16.67 -8.75
N LYS A 577 16.33 -17.02 -9.62
CA LYS A 577 16.60 -17.68 -10.91
C LYS A 577 17.45 -16.80 -11.83
N LEU A 578 17.15 -15.50 -11.87
CA LEU A 578 17.90 -14.52 -12.65
C LEU A 578 19.32 -14.33 -12.10
N VAL A 579 19.49 -14.12 -10.78
CA VAL A 579 20.79 -13.86 -10.15
C VAL A 579 21.70 -15.07 -10.13
N TYR A 580 21.13 -16.27 -10.05
CA TYR A 580 21.91 -17.50 -10.14
C TYR A 580 22.54 -17.68 -11.51
N ARG A 581 21.82 -17.29 -12.57
CA ARG A 581 22.24 -17.49 -13.96
C ARG A 581 23.09 -16.32 -14.50
N TYR A 582 22.70 -15.08 -14.21
CA TYR A 582 23.29 -13.89 -14.84
C TYR A 582 24.01 -13.01 -13.82
N LYS A 583 25.08 -12.37 -14.28
CA LYS A 583 25.69 -11.22 -13.60
C LYS A 583 25.28 -9.95 -14.30
N PHE A 584 24.57 -9.08 -13.59
CA PHE A 584 24.13 -7.79 -14.10
C PHE A 584 25.20 -6.72 -13.93
N SER A 585 25.43 -5.94 -14.99
CA SER A 585 26.28 -4.75 -15.00
C SER A 585 25.57 -3.62 -15.74
N MET A 586 25.61 -2.39 -15.22
CA MET A 586 25.03 -1.24 -15.94
C MET A 586 25.92 -0.86 -17.11
N GLU A 587 25.29 -0.52 -18.23
CA GLU A 587 26.00 -0.01 -19.41
C GLU A 587 26.42 1.46 -19.23
N ASP A 588 25.58 2.25 -18.55
CA ASP A 588 25.84 3.64 -18.21
C ASP A 588 25.78 3.84 -16.69
N ASN A 589 26.72 4.61 -16.16
CA ASN A 589 26.76 5.04 -14.76
C ASN A 589 26.12 6.42 -14.55
N GLY A 590 25.44 6.95 -15.58
CA GLY A 590 24.65 8.17 -15.50
C GLY A 590 23.49 8.08 -14.50
N PRO A 591 22.88 9.23 -14.16
CA PRO A 591 21.73 9.26 -13.27
C PRO A 591 20.54 8.50 -13.88
N ILE A 592 19.86 7.73 -13.04
CA ILE A 592 18.60 7.10 -13.43
C ILE A 592 17.52 8.16 -13.57
N GLU A 593 16.87 8.15 -14.73
CA GLU A 593 15.71 8.96 -15.05
C GLU A 593 14.42 8.21 -14.70
N TYR A 594 13.41 8.96 -14.27
CA TYR A 594 12.05 8.46 -14.10
C TYR A 594 11.07 9.37 -14.83
N ASP A 595 9.90 8.84 -15.22
CA ASP A 595 8.85 9.63 -15.88
C ASP A 595 7.88 10.17 -14.82
N PRO A 596 7.87 11.49 -14.53
CA PRO A 596 6.93 12.08 -13.57
C PRO A 596 5.48 12.08 -14.06
N MET A 597 5.27 11.76 -15.34
CA MET A 597 3.96 11.60 -15.97
C MET A 597 3.56 10.12 -16.11
N PHE A 598 4.24 9.21 -15.42
CA PHE A 598 3.80 7.82 -15.26
C PHE A 598 3.15 7.60 -13.89
N GLN A 599 2.23 6.63 -13.79
CA GLN A 599 1.49 6.34 -12.56
C GLN A 599 2.35 5.67 -11.46
N LEU A 600 3.55 5.19 -11.81
CA LEU A 600 4.50 4.49 -10.96
C LEU A 600 5.90 5.08 -11.13
N ILE A 601 6.75 4.90 -10.12
CA ILE A 601 8.17 5.24 -10.17
C ILE A 601 8.93 4.03 -10.72
N ARG A 602 9.62 4.21 -11.85
CA ARG A 602 10.38 3.16 -12.54
C ARG A 602 11.66 3.75 -13.14
N PRO A 603 12.73 2.95 -13.27
CA PRO A 603 13.96 3.41 -13.90
C PRO A 603 13.80 3.33 -15.43
N ASN A 604 13.69 4.48 -16.10
CA ASN A 604 13.40 4.52 -17.54
C ASN A 604 14.60 4.14 -18.41
N ASN A 605 15.78 4.59 -18.01
CA ASN A 605 17.04 4.47 -18.75
C ASN A 605 17.99 3.44 -18.14
N LEU A 606 17.49 2.52 -17.31
CA LEU A 606 18.31 1.42 -16.80
C LEU A 606 18.54 0.40 -17.91
N THR A 607 19.71 0.51 -18.53
CA THR A 607 20.22 -0.42 -19.52
C THR A 607 21.35 -1.21 -18.89
N ILE A 608 21.29 -2.53 -19.03
CA ILE A 608 22.30 -3.44 -18.51
C ILE A 608 22.86 -4.31 -19.63
N SER A 609 24.12 -4.69 -19.46
CA SER A 609 24.72 -5.83 -20.15
C SER A 609 24.83 -6.99 -19.16
N GLU A 610 24.54 -8.19 -19.64
CA GLU A 610 24.77 -9.41 -18.89
C GLU A 610 26.20 -9.87 -19.10
N LEU A 611 26.75 -10.53 -18.08
CA LEU A 611 27.99 -11.27 -18.21
C LEU A 611 27.71 -12.71 -17.77
N GLN A 612 27.45 -13.57 -18.78
CA GLN A 612 27.55 -15.04 -18.82
C GLN A 612 26.24 -15.85 -18.90
N GLY A 613 26.14 -16.62 -19.98
CA GLY A 613 25.17 -17.70 -20.24
C GLY A 613 25.56 -19.14 -19.80
N PRO A 614 24.86 -20.18 -20.31
CA PRO A 614 24.67 -21.51 -19.68
C PRO A 614 25.91 -22.38 -19.45
N ASP A 615 26.97 -22.24 -20.25
CA ASP A 615 28.03 -23.27 -20.33
C ASP A 615 29.23 -23.03 -19.40
N LYS A 616 29.16 -22.05 -18.49
CA LYS A 616 30.26 -21.75 -17.57
C LYS A 616 29.70 -21.50 -16.17
N PRO A 617 30.13 -22.26 -15.12
CA PRO A 617 29.94 -21.77 -13.76
C PRO A 617 30.54 -20.36 -13.71
N PRO A 618 29.82 -19.36 -13.19
CA PRO A 618 30.20 -18.01 -13.50
C PRO A 618 31.65 -17.73 -13.13
N SER A 619 32.38 -17.01 -13.98
CA SER A 619 33.78 -16.65 -13.80
C SER A 619 34.03 -15.89 -12.49
N TRP A 620 32.97 -15.36 -11.87
CA TRP A 620 32.97 -14.77 -10.53
C TRP A 620 32.65 -15.76 -9.40
N TRP A 621 32.13 -16.96 -9.69
CA TRP A 621 32.11 -18.11 -8.77
C TRP A 621 33.53 -18.59 -8.41
N SER A 622 34.54 -18.16 -9.17
CA SER A 622 35.97 -18.38 -8.86
C SER A 622 36.40 -17.89 -7.48
N PHE A 623 35.59 -17.07 -6.79
CA PHE A 623 35.76 -16.75 -5.37
C PHE A 623 35.67 -17.98 -4.44
N ARG A 624 35.26 -19.16 -4.94
CA ARG A 624 35.33 -20.44 -4.22
C ARG A 624 36.75 -20.93 -3.87
N ALA A 625 37.82 -20.39 -4.44
CA ALA A 625 39.15 -21.00 -4.27
C ALA A 625 40.03 -20.44 -3.14
N TYR A 626 39.70 -19.31 -2.49
CA TYR A 626 40.67 -18.65 -1.58
C TYR A 626 40.37 -18.66 -0.08
N HIS A 627 39.20 -19.15 0.36
CA HIS A 627 38.86 -19.17 1.80
C HIS A 627 38.51 -20.55 2.39
N GLY A 628 38.58 -21.63 1.59
CA GLY A 628 38.25 -22.99 2.04
C GLY A 628 39.44 -23.91 2.35
N SER A 629 40.68 -23.49 2.11
CA SER A 629 41.85 -24.36 2.31
C SER A 629 43.12 -23.56 2.61
N ASN A 630 43.31 -23.21 3.89
CA ASN A 630 44.60 -23.22 4.61
C ASN A 630 44.43 -22.50 5.97
N VAL A 631 43.83 -23.22 6.92
CA VAL A 631 44.14 -23.03 8.34
C VAL A 631 44.59 -24.39 8.87
N LEU A 632 45.77 -24.82 8.43
CA LEU A 632 46.56 -25.85 9.09
C LEU A 632 48.04 -25.43 9.04
N HIS A 633 48.58 -25.18 10.24
CA HIS A 633 50.00 -25.07 10.59
C HIS A 633 50.84 -23.97 9.91
N SER A 634 51.02 -22.83 10.58
CA SER A 634 52.21 -22.54 11.42
C SER A 634 52.04 -21.19 12.13
#